data_AF-A0A973GT37-F1
#
_entry.id   AF-A0A973GT37-F1
#
_cell.length_a   1.000
_cell.length_b   1.000
_cell.length_c   1.000
_cell.angle_alpha   90.00
_cell.angle_beta   90.00
_cell.angle_gamma   90.00
#
_symmetry.space_group_name_H-M   'P 1'
#
loop_
_entity.id
_entity.type
_entity.pdbx_description
1 polymer ?
#
loop_
_entity_poly.entity_id
_entity_poly.type
_entity_poly.pdbx_seq_one_letter_code
_entity_poly.pdbx_strand_id
1 'polypeptide(L)'
;MRSPVFVKPGMSPKEIVKAVRGLKGACLTSVGMRDAGQSDFKNRHRIHDLKTLAPHYDRMGLFGAECHGGARWHVGIMNRRESPFEETALLRQLMPNVLLQTLIRETNLWGYRPYPRNVIEEAVGAVDIDVWRCFSFLNDVRNMRAVAEVVMKRGRLFEPTISFTSADWTTNDYYLNVVRDIVDLCGGTDEIVLCVKDMAGVGDVTRIGSLISAIKQAYPGLVINYHRHITDGLAIPALLSAAKAGATIFDVEEDSLVRFYGHSPILAVQAIFEESGIPVHLDRQEAEAAVRKVREWIADYEWAESPFKGFDHTVTLHKMPGGAFPSSFEQAQKAEFLHLMPAILKLMSLYNRIVKYFDVTPGSQITWVTCSGIVNKYAKEKGDAGVKHVIDLMVKFVEEKAQDIGEMAPAEQDELLTLFRNAPGDFKNLLLGNYGRLPVGWPADWVYRSAFGDEWQTKLKDRKELSPLESVAEDDLARLRQELGATLGRDATDEEFILWLMHPKDALEYFEFREKFGEAPLVLPTGVWREGLRKPGERVDFDLWGKPYSIELVSVGAEHNGIIDVVMRVNNKTRVYTVETPRAKKVEVRLAKAAGDVGAPINGSVWRIGNPARGVLKVDDIVHKGEEMANLEAMKMENAILAPFDGRIAEVCVKLNETVREKQLLFVIEKV
;
A
#
# COMPACT_ATOMS: atom_id res chain seq x y z
N MET A 1 -0.79 -9.10 -41.34
CA MET A 1 -0.34 -7.88 -40.65
C MET A 1 0.94 -8.22 -39.88
N ARG A 2 1.91 -7.29 -39.76
CA ARG A 2 3.05 -7.50 -38.86
C ARG A 2 2.54 -7.53 -37.42
N SER A 3 3.12 -8.37 -36.57
CA SER A 3 2.74 -8.44 -35.15
C SER A 3 2.92 -7.05 -34.50
N PRO A 4 1.97 -6.57 -33.69
CA PRO A 4 2.10 -5.34 -32.92
C PRO A 4 3.08 -5.49 -31.74
N VAL A 5 3.63 -6.67 -31.48
CA VAL A 5 4.59 -6.89 -30.40
C VAL A 5 5.98 -6.38 -30.81
N PHE A 6 6.51 -5.39 -30.10
CA PHE A 6 7.84 -4.80 -30.35
C PHE A 6 8.83 -5.01 -29.18
N VAL A 7 8.30 -5.23 -27.99
CA VAL A 7 9.02 -5.68 -26.79
C VAL A 7 8.26 -6.86 -26.20
N LYS A 8 8.97 -7.78 -25.54
CA LYS A 8 8.35 -8.96 -24.92
C LYS A 8 9.22 -9.52 -23.80
N PRO A 9 8.64 -10.33 -22.90
CA PRO A 9 9.39 -11.05 -21.88
C PRO A 9 10.57 -11.84 -22.47
N GLY A 10 11.70 -11.84 -21.74
CA GLY A 10 12.93 -12.52 -22.15
C GLY A 10 13.88 -11.70 -23.04
N MET A 11 13.48 -10.52 -23.51
CA MET A 11 14.42 -9.56 -24.09
C MET A 11 15.31 -8.96 -22.98
N SER A 12 16.58 -8.72 -23.30
CA SER A 12 17.48 -8.00 -22.40
C SER A 12 17.05 -6.52 -22.24
N PRO A 13 17.40 -5.86 -21.13
CA PRO A 13 17.09 -4.44 -20.92
C PRO A 13 17.58 -3.56 -22.08
N LYS A 14 18.79 -3.84 -22.59
CA LYS A 14 19.36 -3.14 -23.75
C LYS A 14 18.54 -3.30 -25.04
N GLU A 15 18.05 -4.50 -25.31
CA GLU A 15 17.18 -4.75 -26.47
C GLU A 15 15.84 -4.04 -26.33
N ILE A 16 15.26 -4.02 -25.13
CA ILE A 16 14.02 -3.30 -24.83
C ILE A 16 14.21 -1.80 -25.07
N VAL A 17 15.23 -1.19 -24.46
CA VAL A 17 15.55 0.24 -24.61
C VAL A 17 15.80 0.58 -26.09
N LYS A 18 16.55 -0.26 -26.82
CA LYS A 18 16.80 -0.07 -28.25
C LYS A 18 15.51 -0.14 -29.08
N ALA A 19 14.61 -1.07 -28.76
CA ALA A 19 13.33 -1.21 -29.45
C ALA A 19 12.46 0.05 -29.25
N VAL A 20 12.37 0.56 -28.02
CA VAL A 20 11.63 1.79 -27.71
C VAL A 20 12.23 3.00 -28.42
N ARG A 21 13.56 3.16 -28.40
CA ARG A 21 14.27 4.24 -29.13
C ARG A 21 14.04 4.18 -30.64
N GLY A 22 13.76 3.01 -31.20
CA GLY A 22 13.51 2.79 -32.61
C GLY A 22 12.07 3.14 -33.06
N LEU A 23 11.16 3.41 -32.11
CA LEU A 23 9.80 3.84 -32.44
C LEU A 23 9.81 5.25 -33.04
N LYS A 24 8.91 5.49 -33.99
CA LYS A 24 8.71 6.82 -34.59
C LYS A 24 7.89 7.77 -33.70
N GLY A 25 7.31 7.26 -32.61
CA GLY A 25 6.42 8.01 -31.74
C GLY A 25 6.32 7.36 -30.37
N ALA A 26 5.11 7.27 -29.83
CA ALA A 26 4.88 6.81 -28.46
C ALA A 26 4.42 5.35 -28.38
N CYS A 27 4.66 4.72 -27.24
CA CYS A 27 4.05 3.46 -26.83
C CYS A 27 3.46 3.61 -25.42
N LEU A 28 2.60 2.68 -25.02
CA LEU A 28 1.75 2.83 -23.85
C LEU A 28 1.97 1.69 -22.84
N THR A 29 1.89 2.03 -21.56
CA THR A 29 1.79 1.08 -20.46
C THR A 29 0.37 1.15 -19.92
N SER A 30 -0.37 0.04 -19.91
CA SER A 30 -1.67 0.04 -19.23
C SER A 30 -1.47 -0.14 -17.73
N VAL A 31 -2.06 0.74 -16.93
CA VAL A 31 -2.10 0.65 -15.46
C VAL A 31 -3.45 0.13 -14.94
N GLY A 32 -4.32 -0.35 -15.83
CA GLY A 32 -5.68 -0.84 -15.50
C GLY A 32 -5.71 -1.96 -14.46
N MET A 33 -4.69 -2.82 -14.46
CA MET A 33 -4.57 -3.94 -13.53
C MET A 33 -4.03 -3.55 -12.14
N ARG A 34 -3.46 -2.35 -11.96
CA ARG A 34 -2.82 -1.93 -10.70
C ARG A 34 -3.29 -0.54 -10.26
N ASP A 35 -2.85 0.52 -10.92
CA ASP A 35 -3.04 1.88 -10.41
C ASP A 35 -4.48 2.39 -10.59
N ALA A 36 -5.19 1.98 -11.64
CA ALA A 36 -6.59 2.35 -11.85
C ALA A 36 -7.46 1.89 -10.67
N GLY A 37 -7.32 0.61 -10.31
CA GLY A 37 -8.00 0.03 -9.15
C GLY A 37 -7.58 0.70 -7.84
N GLN A 38 -6.29 0.99 -7.67
CA GLN A 38 -5.76 1.65 -6.48
C GLN A 38 -6.31 3.07 -6.30
N SER A 39 -6.43 3.82 -7.40
CA SER A 39 -6.74 5.25 -7.38
C SER A 39 -8.22 5.53 -7.19
N ASP A 40 -9.10 4.82 -7.90
CA ASP A 40 -10.53 5.13 -7.85
C ASP A 40 -11.37 4.09 -7.12
N PHE A 41 -10.86 2.86 -6.95
CA PHE A 41 -11.61 1.72 -6.39
C PHE A 41 -10.97 1.13 -5.14
N LYS A 42 -10.11 1.89 -4.46
CA LYS A 42 -9.45 1.48 -3.19
C LYS A 42 -8.78 0.12 -3.30
N ASN A 43 -8.28 -0.16 -4.49
CA ASN A 43 -7.60 -1.38 -4.87
C ASN A 43 -8.45 -2.66 -4.70
N ARG A 44 -9.76 -2.57 -5.02
CA ARG A 44 -10.70 -3.69 -4.90
C ARG A 44 -10.85 -4.53 -6.16
N HIS A 45 -10.38 -4.07 -7.33
CA HIS A 45 -10.39 -4.87 -8.56
C HIS A 45 -9.70 -6.22 -8.37
N ARG A 46 -10.47 -7.28 -8.52
CA ARG A 46 -10.08 -8.67 -8.31
C ARG A 46 -9.48 -9.27 -9.56
N ILE A 47 -8.60 -10.26 -9.36
CA ILE A 47 -7.98 -10.97 -10.48
C ILE A 47 -9.00 -11.70 -11.36
N HIS A 48 -10.15 -12.09 -10.79
CA HIS A 48 -11.26 -12.69 -11.53
C HIS A 48 -11.68 -11.87 -12.75
N ASP A 49 -11.81 -10.55 -12.58
CA ASP A 49 -12.24 -9.65 -13.64
C ASP A 49 -11.05 -9.15 -14.46
N LEU A 50 -9.93 -8.83 -13.79
CA LEU A 50 -8.73 -8.33 -14.47
C LEU A 50 -8.14 -9.33 -15.47
N LYS A 51 -8.17 -10.64 -15.17
CA LYS A 51 -7.68 -11.68 -16.10
C LYS A 51 -8.45 -11.72 -17.42
N THR A 52 -9.66 -11.15 -17.48
CA THR A 52 -10.42 -11.03 -18.73
C THR A 52 -9.82 -10.01 -19.70
N LEU A 53 -9.02 -9.07 -19.21
CA LEU A 53 -8.29 -8.09 -20.02
C LEU A 53 -6.99 -8.67 -20.61
N ALA A 54 -6.42 -9.69 -19.95
CA ALA A 54 -5.12 -10.24 -20.29
C ALA A 54 -4.96 -10.65 -21.77
N PRO A 55 -5.93 -11.37 -22.40
CA PRO A 55 -5.81 -11.70 -23.82
C PRO A 55 -5.75 -10.47 -24.74
N HIS A 56 -6.43 -9.38 -24.37
CA HIS A 56 -6.38 -8.14 -25.14
C HIS A 56 -5.03 -7.46 -24.97
N TYR A 57 -4.56 -7.32 -23.72
CA TYR A 57 -3.26 -6.71 -23.42
C TYR A 57 -2.10 -7.44 -24.14
N ASP A 58 -2.15 -8.77 -24.19
CA ASP A 58 -1.15 -9.59 -24.89
C ASP A 58 -1.04 -9.29 -26.40
N ARG A 59 -2.15 -8.89 -27.03
CA ARG A 59 -2.22 -8.59 -28.47
C ARG A 59 -2.19 -7.11 -28.80
N MET A 60 -2.35 -6.24 -27.80
CA MET A 60 -2.54 -4.79 -27.99
C MET A 60 -1.25 -4.06 -28.42
N GLY A 61 -0.08 -4.67 -28.23
CA GLY A 61 1.20 -4.03 -28.53
C GLY A 61 1.65 -3.01 -27.48
N LEU A 62 1.19 -3.16 -26.23
CA LEU A 62 1.64 -2.34 -25.10
C LEU A 62 3.15 -2.52 -24.85
N PHE A 63 3.79 -1.47 -24.31
CA PHE A 63 5.14 -1.60 -23.72
C PHE A 63 5.09 -2.54 -22.51
N GLY A 64 4.12 -2.33 -21.64
CA GLY A 64 3.92 -3.16 -20.46
C GLY A 64 2.50 -3.09 -19.90
N ALA A 65 2.21 -4.01 -18.99
CA ALA A 65 1.03 -4.01 -18.14
C ALA A 65 1.48 -3.87 -16.69
N GLU A 66 1.16 -2.76 -16.05
CA GLU A 66 1.42 -2.59 -14.63
C GLU A 66 0.34 -3.34 -13.84
N CYS A 67 0.75 -4.45 -13.25
CA CYS A 67 -0.17 -5.41 -12.62
C CYS A 67 0.28 -5.82 -11.21
N HIS A 68 1.37 -5.24 -10.71
CA HIS A 68 2.00 -5.68 -9.46
C HIS A 68 2.47 -4.51 -8.57
N GLY A 69 2.62 -4.79 -7.28
CA GLY A 69 3.18 -3.84 -6.32
C GLY A 69 2.24 -2.70 -5.93
N GLY A 70 2.80 -1.59 -5.46
CA GLY A 70 2.02 -0.54 -4.79
C GLY A 70 1.18 -1.12 -3.64
N ALA A 71 -0.06 -0.64 -3.49
CA ALA A 71 -0.97 -1.22 -2.50
C ALA A 71 -1.53 -2.59 -2.92
N ARG A 72 -1.37 -3.02 -4.19
CA ARG A 72 -1.97 -4.26 -4.74
C ARG A 72 -1.49 -5.49 -4.00
N TRP A 73 -0.23 -5.45 -3.58
CA TRP A 73 0.39 -6.45 -2.72
C TRP A 73 -0.36 -6.61 -1.39
N HIS A 74 -0.34 -5.58 -0.53
CA HIS A 74 -0.93 -5.64 0.80
C HIS A 74 -2.44 -5.84 0.78
N VAL A 75 -3.15 -5.05 -0.03
CA VAL A 75 -4.61 -5.12 -0.14
C VAL A 75 -5.07 -6.45 -0.75
N GLY A 76 -4.22 -7.08 -1.57
CA GLY A 76 -4.43 -8.41 -2.12
C GLY A 76 -4.66 -9.43 -1.02
N ILE A 77 -3.69 -9.61 -0.12
CA ILE A 77 -3.81 -10.59 0.97
C ILE A 77 -4.78 -10.17 2.07
N MET A 78 -4.91 -8.86 2.32
CA MET A 78 -5.76 -8.34 3.40
C MET A 78 -7.25 -8.38 3.06
N ASN A 79 -7.65 -7.88 1.89
CA ASN A 79 -9.06 -7.68 1.55
C ASN A 79 -9.55 -8.60 0.43
N ARG A 80 -8.79 -8.73 -0.66
CA ARG A 80 -9.20 -9.57 -1.80
C ARG A 80 -8.96 -11.06 -1.53
N ARG A 81 -8.09 -11.36 -0.56
CA ARG A 81 -7.57 -12.71 -0.27
C ARG A 81 -6.89 -13.33 -1.49
N GLU A 82 -6.14 -12.53 -2.24
CA GLU A 82 -5.43 -12.93 -3.47
C GLU A 82 -3.92 -12.82 -3.24
N SER A 83 -3.16 -13.88 -3.55
CA SER A 83 -1.68 -13.82 -3.46
C SER A 83 -1.10 -13.07 -4.66
N PRO A 84 -0.20 -12.10 -4.46
CA PRO A 84 0.47 -11.40 -5.55
C PRO A 84 1.33 -12.32 -6.43
N PHE A 85 1.82 -13.44 -5.88
CA PHE A 85 2.57 -14.45 -6.63
C PHE A 85 1.65 -15.24 -7.57
N GLU A 86 0.50 -15.70 -7.07
CA GLU A 86 -0.52 -16.38 -7.88
C GLU A 86 -1.05 -15.48 -9.00
N GLU A 87 -1.34 -14.21 -8.68
CA GLU A 87 -1.77 -13.23 -9.66
C GLU A 87 -0.71 -13.06 -10.78
N THR A 88 0.56 -12.93 -10.41
CA THR A 88 1.66 -12.76 -11.37
C THR A 88 1.83 -13.99 -12.25
N ALA A 89 1.80 -15.20 -11.68
CA ALA A 89 1.91 -16.45 -12.42
C ALA A 89 0.77 -16.63 -13.43
N LEU A 90 -0.47 -16.35 -13.01
CA LEU A 90 -1.65 -16.40 -13.87
C LEU A 90 -1.54 -15.39 -15.03
N LEU A 91 -1.18 -14.14 -14.72
CA LEU A 91 -1.05 -13.09 -15.73
C LEU A 91 0.10 -13.38 -16.69
N ARG A 92 1.22 -13.94 -16.23
CA ARG A 92 2.31 -14.40 -17.10
C ARG A 92 1.83 -15.44 -18.11
N GLN A 93 1.04 -16.42 -17.65
CA GLN A 93 0.49 -17.45 -18.55
C GLN A 93 -0.45 -16.84 -19.61
N LEU A 94 -1.26 -15.85 -19.22
CA LEU A 94 -2.24 -15.22 -20.11
C LEU A 94 -1.65 -14.11 -20.99
N MET A 95 -0.50 -13.54 -20.61
CA MET A 95 0.18 -12.46 -21.32
C MET A 95 1.67 -12.78 -21.59
N PRO A 96 1.97 -13.80 -22.41
CA PRO A 96 3.34 -14.19 -22.73
C PRO A 96 4.09 -13.15 -23.60
N ASN A 97 3.41 -12.19 -24.22
CA ASN A 97 3.97 -11.23 -25.17
C ASN A 97 4.00 -9.79 -24.66
N VAL A 98 3.57 -9.52 -23.42
CA VAL A 98 3.64 -8.19 -22.79
C VAL A 98 4.57 -8.20 -21.59
N LEU A 99 5.28 -7.10 -21.36
CA LEU A 99 6.10 -6.96 -20.16
C LEU A 99 5.20 -6.75 -18.93
N LEU A 100 5.40 -7.54 -17.88
CA LEU A 100 4.73 -7.29 -16.59
C LEU A 100 5.55 -6.28 -15.81
N GLN A 101 4.87 -5.31 -15.19
CA GLN A 101 5.49 -4.22 -14.46
C GLN A 101 5.02 -4.16 -13.00
N THR A 102 5.96 -3.90 -12.10
CA THR A 102 5.70 -3.65 -10.67
C THR A 102 6.07 -2.22 -10.29
N LEU A 103 5.28 -1.62 -9.37
CA LEU A 103 5.71 -0.45 -8.59
C LEU A 103 6.30 -0.91 -7.26
N ILE A 104 7.50 -0.43 -6.94
CA ILE A 104 8.19 -0.76 -5.68
C ILE A 104 8.79 0.49 -5.03
N ARG A 105 8.69 0.58 -3.70
CA ARG A 105 9.47 1.52 -2.90
C ARG A 105 10.84 0.92 -2.64
N GLU A 106 11.85 1.73 -2.82
CA GLU A 106 13.26 1.40 -2.64
C GLU A 106 13.58 0.61 -1.35
N THR A 107 13.50 1.21 -0.17
CA THR A 107 13.86 0.57 1.12
C THR A 107 12.66 -0.06 1.82
N ASN A 108 11.45 0.33 1.44
CA ASN A 108 10.23 -0.10 2.10
C ASN A 108 9.48 -1.17 1.30
N LEU A 109 9.91 -1.47 0.07
CA LEU A 109 9.33 -2.48 -0.81
C LEU A 109 7.81 -2.32 -0.92
N TRP A 110 7.07 -3.32 -0.46
CA TRP A 110 5.61 -3.31 -0.34
C TRP A 110 5.13 -3.13 1.11
N GLY A 111 6.03 -3.16 2.10
CA GLY A 111 5.74 -2.96 3.51
C GLY A 111 5.85 -1.51 4.01
N TYR A 112 5.77 -1.31 5.32
CA TYR A 112 5.61 0.02 5.94
C TYR A 112 6.85 0.56 6.66
N ARG A 113 7.91 -0.25 6.78
CA ARG A 113 9.17 0.15 7.40
C ARG A 113 10.31 0.06 6.38
N PRO A 114 11.44 0.78 6.60
CA PRO A 114 12.68 0.46 5.92
C PRO A 114 13.14 -0.96 6.28
N TYR A 115 13.59 -1.70 5.27
CA TYR A 115 14.15 -3.04 5.40
C TYR A 115 15.67 -3.03 5.19
N PRO A 116 16.42 -3.91 5.88
CA PRO A 116 17.84 -4.07 5.59
C PRO A 116 18.05 -4.69 4.21
N ARG A 117 19.29 -4.55 3.71
CA ARG A 117 19.69 -4.99 2.38
C ARG A 117 19.35 -6.46 2.11
N ASN A 118 19.66 -7.36 3.03
CA ASN A 118 19.41 -8.79 2.85
C ASN A 118 17.91 -9.15 2.70
N VAL A 119 17.02 -8.46 3.41
CA VAL A 119 15.56 -8.62 3.22
C VAL A 119 15.11 -8.10 1.85
N ILE A 120 15.71 -7.00 1.38
CA ILE A 120 15.44 -6.46 0.05
C ILE A 120 15.88 -7.44 -1.04
N GLU A 121 17.09 -7.99 -0.93
CA GLU A 121 17.62 -8.97 -1.88
C GLU A 121 16.75 -10.22 -1.95
N GLU A 122 16.31 -10.74 -0.79
CA GLU A 122 15.42 -11.89 -0.66
C GLU A 122 14.06 -11.64 -1.34
N ALA A 123 13.38 -10.54 -0.99
CA ALA A 123 12.04 -10.24 -1.49
C ALA A 123 12.03 -9.87 -2.98
N VAL A 124 12.98 -9.05 -3.44
CA VAL A 124 13.10 -8.69 -4.85
C VAL A 124 13.48 -9.92 -5.66
N GLY A 125 14.40 -10.76 -5.16
CA GLY A 125 14.86 -11.99 -5.81
C GLY A 125 13.74 -13.01 -6.08
N ALA A 126 12.77 -13.11 -5.16
CA ALA A 126 11.68 -14.10 -5.24
C ALA A 126 10.58 -13.76 -6.27
N VAL A 127 10.44 -12.51 -6.69
CA VAL A 127 9.32 -12.07 -7.55
C VAL A 127 9.69 -12.11 -9.04
N ASP A 128 8.85 -12.72 -9.88
CA ASP A 128 9.05 -12.81 -11.33
C ASP A 128 8.32 -11.70 -12.11
N ILE A 129 9.00 -10.57 -12.27
CA ILE A 129 8.50 -9.38 -12.99
C ILE A 129 9.57 -8.88 -13.96
N ASP A 130 9.14 -8.35 -15.13
CA ASP A 130 10.05 -7.88 -16.17
C ASP A 130 10.55 -6.45 -15.93
N VAL A 131 9.65 -5.54 -15.54
CA VAL A 131 9.93 -4.11 -15.38
C VAL A 131 9.73 -3.69 -13.92
N TRP A 132 10.79 -3.16 -13.31
CA TRP A 132 10.81 -2.75 -11.91
C TRP A 132 10.86 -1.24 -11.79
N ARG A 133 9.68 -0.62 -11.64
CA ARG A 133 9.54 0.81 -11.38
C ARG A 133 9.85 1.08 -9.91
N CYS A 134 11.06 1.57 -9.64
CA CYS A 134 11.55 1.85 -8.31
C CYS A 134 11.66 3.36 -8.07
N PHE A 135 10.97 3.86 -7.05
CA PHE A 135 10.97 5.27 -6.67
C PHE A 135 11.43 5.46 -5.24
N SER A 136 11.82 6.69 -4.90
CA SER A 136 11.99 7.14 -3.51
C SER A 136 11.12 8.36 -3.25
N PHE A 137 10.41 8.38 -2.13
CA PHE A 137 9.60 9.54 -1.75
C PHE A 137 10.44 10.76 -1.32
N LEU A 138 11.75 10.58 -1.14
CA LEU A 138 12.71 11.67 -0.93
C LEU A 138 13.56 11.95 -2.17
N ASN A 139 13.38 11.19 -3.26
CA ASN A 139 14.31 11.14 -4.39
C ASN A 139 15.78 10.89 -3.96
N ASP A 140 16.00 10.20 -2.85
CA ASP A 140 17.34 9.80 -2.40
C ASP A 140 17.76 8.53 -3.15
N VAL A 141 18.50 8.71 -4.24
CA VAL A 141 18.89 7.62 -5.16
C VAL A 141 19.70 6.53 -4.47
N ARG A 142 20.41 6.85 -3.37
CA ARG A 142 21.18 5.86 -2.59
C ARG A 142 20.28 4.75 -2.08
N ASN A 143 19.05 5.06 -1.73
CA ASN A 143 18.09 4.11 -1.21
C ASN A 143 17.62 3.09 -2.28
N MET A 144 17.74 3.42 -3.58
CA MET A 144 17.38 2.51 -4.68
C MET A 144 18.43 1.43 -4.96
N ARG A 145 19.64 1.57 -4.40
CA ARG A 145 20.81 0.76 -4.75
C ARG A 145 20.55 -0.75 -4.67
N ALA A 146 20.02 -1.24 -3.54
CA ALA A 146 19.80 -2.66 -3.34
C ALA A 146 18.82 -3.25 -4.37
N VAL A 147 17.72 -2.54 -4.67
CA VAL A 147 16.75 -2.97 -5.68
C VAL A 147 17.39 -2.95 -7.07
N ALA A 148 18.08 -1.86 -7.43
CA ALA A 148 18.75 -1.71 -8.72
C ALA A 148 19.74 -2.84 -8.98
N GLU A 149 20.63 -3.12 -8.03
CA GLU A 149 21.66 -4.16 -8.14
C GLU A 149 21.04 -5.55 -8.35
N VAL A 150 19.99 -5.90 -7.62
CA VAL A 150 19.30 -7.20 -7.76
C VAL A 150 18.59 -7.30 -9.11
N VAL A 151 17.84 -6.29 -9.51
CA VAL A 151 17.06 -6.27 -10.75
C VAL A 151 17.98 -6.36 -11.97
N MET A 152 19.01 -5.51 -12.01
CA MET A 152 19.95 -5.44 -13.13
C MET A 152 20.79 -6.71 -13.23
N LYS A 153 21.25 -7.27 -12.10
CA LYS A 153 21.98 -8.55 -12.08
C LYS A 153 21.14 -9.72 -12.63
N ARG A 154 19.82 -9.67 -12.45
CA ARG A 154 18.86 -10.67 -12.99
C ARG A 154 18.52 -10.44 -14.46
N GLY A 155 19.08 -9.42 -15.11
CA GLY A 155 18.77 -9.07 -16.49
C GLY A 155 17.32 -8.60 -16.68
N ARG A 156 16.68 -8.07 -15.63
CA ARG A 156 15.35 -7.46 -15.69
C ARG A 156 15.48 -5.95 -15.93
N LEU A 157 14.45 -5.33 -16.50
CA LEU A 157 14.48 -3.90 -16.80
C LEU A 157 14.27 -3.11 -15.51
N PHE A 158 15.28 -2.32 -15.14
CA PHE A 158 15.15 -1.37 -14.05
C PHE A 158 14.58 -0.05 -14.58
N GLU A 159 13.47 0.40 -14.01
CA GLU A 159 12.83 1.68 -14.33
C GLU A 159 13.01 2.64 -13.12
N PRO A 160 14.21 3.25 -12.95
CA PRO A 160 14.42 4.23 -11.88
C PRO A 160 13.49 5.42 -12.06
N THR A 161 12.93 5.89 -10.95
CA THR A 161 11.83 6.84 -10.97
C THR A 161 12.12 8.07 -10.15
N ILE A 162 11.92 9.25 -10.75
CA ILE A 162 11.83 10.51 -9.99
C ILE A 162 10.39 10.70 -9.51
N SER A 163 10.20 10.91 -8.22
CA SER A 163 8.96 11.46 -7.68
C SER A 163 8.88 12.92 -8.09
N PHE A 164 7.78 13.33 -8.73
CA PHE A 164 7.59 14.68 -9.22
C PHE A 164 6.61 15.46 -8.34
N THR A 165 6.95 16.72 -8.06
CA THR A 165 6.02 17.75 -7.59
C THR A 165 6.35 19.09 -8.24
N SER A 166 5.44 20.05 -8.12
CA SER A 166 5.65 21.44 -8.54
C SER A 166 5.72 22.35 -7.31
N ALA A 167 6.90 22.87 -7.04
CA ALA A 167 7.23 23.80 -5.96
C ALA A 167 8.47 24.62 -6.33
N ASP A 168 8.68 25.77 -5.68
CA ASP A 168 9.78 26.70 -5.98
C ASP A 168 11.17 26.06 -5.92
N TRP A 169 11.35 25.02 -5.10
CA TRP A 169 12.60 24.30 -4.93
C TRP A 169 12.80 23.14 -5.92
N THR A 170 11.77 22.74 -6.65
CA THR A 170 11.81 21.65 -7.64
C THR A 170 12.13 22.15 -9.05
N THR A 171 13.29 22.79 -9.20
CA THR A 171 13.77 23.33 -10.48
C THR A 171 14.18 22.21 -11.45
N ASN A 172 14.45 22.57 -12.72
CA ASN A 172 15.05 21.61 -13.66
C ASN A 172 16.42 21.14 -13.17
N ASP A 173 17.23 22.03 -12.59
CA ASP A 173 18.55 21.68 -12.03
C ASP A 173 18.44 20.66 -10.90
N TYR A 174 17.45 20.82 -10.02
CA TYR A 174 17.18 19.82 -8.98
C TYR A 174 16.92 18.44 -9.59
N TYR A 175 15.98 18.34 -10.54
CA TYR A 175 15.67 17.04 -11.13
C TYR A 175 16.81 16.50 -12.00
N LEU A 176 17.56 17.34 -12.72
CA LEU A 176 18.73 16.93 -13.48
C LEU A 176 19.83 16.36 -12.58
N ASN A 177 20.00 16.88 -11.36
CA ASN A 177 20.90 16.29 -10.37
C ASN A 177 20.43 14.90 -9.96
N VAL A 178 19.14 14.70 -9.69
CA VAL A 178 18.58 13.38 -9.38
C VAL A 178 18.77 12.41 -10.56
N VAL A 179 18.53 12.88 -11.80
CA VAL A 179 18.73 12.05 -13.00
C VAL A 179 20.21 11.68 -13.17
N ARG A 180 21.16 12.58 -12.91
CA ARG A 180 22.59 12.26 -12.93
C ARG A 180 22.90 11.16 -11.92
N ASP A 181 22.44 11.30 -10.68
CA ASP A 181 22.68 10.30 -9.63
C ASP A 181 22.06 8.93 -10.01
N ILE A 182 20.90 8.91 -10.67
CA ILE A 182 20.28 7.70 -11.23
C ILE A 182 21.16 7.08 -12.31
N VAL A 183 21.64 7.88 -13.27
CA VAL A 183 22.49 7.41 -14.37
C VAL A 183 23.80 6.83 -13.83
N ASP A 184 24.39 7.48 -12.83
CA ASP A 184 25.61 7.02 -12.16
C ASP A 184 25.37 5.69 -11.42
N LEU A 185 24.26 5.57 -10.67
CA LEU A 185 23.88 4.32 -10.01
C LEU A 185 23.71 3.16 -11.01
N CYS A 186 23.08 3.44 -12.16
CA CYS A 186 22.76 2.42 -13.16
C CYS A 186 23.90 2.19 -14.17
N GLY A 187 25.01 2.93 -14.08
CA GLY A 187 26.14 2.81 -14.99
C GLY A 187 25.86 3.28 -16.44
N GLY A 188 24.79 4.05 -16.66
CA GLY A 188 24.44 4.56 -17.99
C GLY A 188 22.93 4.64 -18.28
N THR A 189 22.59 4.87 -19.54
CA THR A 189 21.20 5.06 -20.00
C THR A 189 20.70 3.97 -20.95
N ASP A 190 21.56 3.03 -21.33
CA ASP A 190 21.28 2.06 -22.39
C ASP A 190 20.45 0.86 -21.92
N GLU A 191 20.30 0.68 -20.61
CA GLU A 191 19.65 -0.48 -19.99
C GLU A 191 18.56 -0.09 -18.98
N ILE A 192 18.17 1.19 -18.98
CA ILE A 192 17.15 1.73 -18.08
C ILE A 192 16.10 2.53 -18.86
N VAL A 193 14.93 2.63 -18.26
CA VAL A 193 13.89 3.60 -18.61
C VAL A 193 13.74 4.55 -17.43
N LEU A 194 13.85 5.86 -17.64
CA LEU A 194 13.59 6.82 -16.57
C LEU A 194 12.08 7.06 -16.47
N CYS A 195 11.49 6.87 -15.29
CA CYS A 195 10.11 7.28 -15.04
C CYS A 195 10.05 8.66 -14.37
N VAL A 196 9.23 9.56 -14.91
CA VAL A 196 8.81 10.79 -14.24
C VAL A 196 7.43 10.54 -13.64
N LYS A 197 7.36 10.38 -12.31
CA LYS A 197 6.14 10.01 -11.60
C LYS A 197 5.45 11.22 -10.97
N ASP A 198 4.47 11.77 -11.68
CA ASP A 198 3.55 12.80 -11.19
C ASP A 198 2.34 12.12 -10.50
N MET A 199 2.56 11.66 -9.27
CA MET A 199 1.61 10.85 -8.48
C MET A 199 0.31 11.54 -8.08
N ALA A 200 0.28 12.87 -8.17
CA ALA A 200 -0.85 13.69 -7.77
C ALA A 200 -1.44 14.49 -8.94
N GLY A 201 -0.82 14.44 -10.12
CA GLY A 201 -1.25 15.23 -11.27
C GLY A 201 -1.00 16.72 -11.09
N VAL A 202 0.15 17.11 -10.50
CA VAL A 202 0.44 18.52 -10.15
C VAL A 202 1.30 19.24 -11.17
N GLY A 203 1.82 18.53 -12.18
CA GLY A 203 2.65 19.11 -13.24
C GLY A 203 1.83 19.78 -14.32
N ASP A 204 1.84 21.11 -14.37
CA ASP A 204 1.25 21.83 -15.49
C ASP A 204 1.98 21.54 -16.82
N VAL A 205 1.30 21.87 -17.92
CA VAL A 205 1.73 21.61 -19.30
C VAL A 205 3.12 22.17 -19.58
N THR A 206 3.43 23.37 -19.10
CA THR A 206 4.70 24.05 -19.38
C THR A 206 5.82 23.47 -18.53
N ARG A 207 5.56 23.27 -17.24
CA ARG A 207 6.52 22.71 -16.29
C ARG A 207 7.00 21.33 -16.71
N ILE A 208 6.09 20.46 -17.15
CA ILE A 208 6.41 19.10 -17.60
C ILE A 208 7.18 19.13 -18.91
N GLY A 209 6.73 19.87 -19.92
CA GLY A 209 7.46 19.99 -21.19
C GLY A 209 8.88 20.53 -21.00
N SER A 210 9.06 21.51 -20.10
CA SER A 210 10.36 22.06 -19.73
C SER A 210 11.27 21.01 -19.08
N LEU A 211 10.77 20.23 -18.12
CA LEU A 211 11.56 19.19 -17.45
C LEU A 211 12.01 18.11 -18.43
N ILE A 212 11.09 17.58 -19.22
CA ILE A 212 11.39 16.51 -20.19
C ILE A 212 12.40 17.03 -21.22
N SER A 213 12.24 18.27 -21.71
CA SER A 213 13.21 18.88 -22.63
C SER A 213 14.59 19.00 -22.00
N ALA A 214 14.69 19.44 -20.75
CA ALA A 214 15.96 19.56 -20.04
C ALA A 214 16.65 18.19 -19.87
N ILE A 215 15.89 17.16 -19.47
CA ILE A 215 16.41 15.78 -19.36
C ILE A 215 16.89 15.27 -20.72
N LYS A 216 16.10 15.46 -21.78
CA LYS A 216 16.48 15.01 -23.14
C LYS A 216 17.67 15.77 -23.71
N GLN A 217 17.87 17.04 -23.35
CA GLN A 217 19.06 17.80 -23.73
C GLN A 217 20.32 17.25 -23.03
N ALA A 218 20.22 16.93 -21.74
CA ALA A 218 21.34 16.36 -20.98
C ALA A 218 21.62 14.89 -21.36
N TYR A 219 20.57 14.12 -21.63
CA TYR A 219 20.64 12.69 -21.95
C TYR A 219 19.76 12.35 -23.17
N PRO A 220 20.21 12.64 -24.41
CA PRO A 220 19.40 12.44 -25.63
C PRO A 220 18.95 10.99 -25.85
N GLY A 221 19.75 10.01 -25.42
CA GLY A 221 19.42 8.60 -25.52
C GLY A 221 18.49 8.09 -24.42
N LEU A 222 18.30 8.82 -23.31
CA LEU A 222 17.49 8.31 -22.20
C LEU A 222 16.02 8.17 -22.63
N VAL A 223 15.48 6.97 -22.48
CA VAL A 223 14.06 6.67 -22.70
C VAL A 223 13.31 7.15 -21.47
N ILE A 224 12.22 7.88 -21.69
CA ILE A 224 11.42 8.46 -20.61
C ILE A 224 10.01 7.90 -20.66
N ASN A 225 9.58 7.35 -19.53
CA ASN A 225 8.21 7.02 -19.22
C ASN A 225 7.57 8.16 -18.40
N TYR A 226 6.44 8.68 -18.84
CA TYR A 226 5.69 9.68 -18.09
C TYR A 226 4.43 9.08 -17.47
N HIS A 227 4.39 9.10 -16.13
CA HIS A 227 3.31 8.60 -15.30
C HIS A 227 2.59 9.78 -14.64
N ARG A 228 1.28 9.93 -14.90
CA ARG A 228 0.52 11.08 -14.40
C ARG A 228 -0.95 10.74 -14.09
N HIS A 229 -1.40 11.18 -12.92
CA HIS A 229 -2.82 11.12 -12.54
C HIS A 229 -3.66 12.27 -13.13
N ILE A 230 -4.96 12.06 -13.34
CA ILE A 230 -5.90 13.00 -13.98
C ILE A 230 -6.55 14.01 -13.03
N THR A 231 -6.18 14.01 -11.75
CA THR A 231 -6.90 14.72 -10.68
C THR A 231 -7.11 16.22 -10.94
N ASP A 232 -6.14 16.91 -11.53
CA ASP A 232 -6.24 18.34 -11.82
C ASP A 232 -7.05 18.69 -13.08
N GLY A 233 -7.47 17.68 -13.86
CA GLY A 233 -8.18 17.82 -15.13
C GLY A 233 -7.29 18.17 -16.34
N LEU A 234 -5.95 18.21 -16.20
CA LEU A 234 -5.04 18.66 -17.25
C LEU A 234 -4.09 17.56 -17.77
N ALA A 235 -4.36 16.29 -17.46
CA ALA A 235 -3.47 15.19 -17.80
C ALA A 235 -3.15 15.08 -19.28
N ILE A 236 -4.16 15.00 -20.15
CA ILE A 236 -3.98 14.86 -21.60
C ILE A 236 -3.09 15.97 -22.19
N PRO A 237 -3.35 17.27 -21.92
CA PRO A 237 -2.44 18.35 -22.33
C PRO A 237 -0.99 18.18 -21.86
N ALA A 238 -0.76 17.73 -20.63
CA ALA A 238 0.61 17.52 -20.13
C ALA A 238 1.28 16.29 -20.75
N LEU A 239 0.55 15.20 -20.98
CA LEU A 239 1.04 14.03 -21.72
C LEU A 239 1.48 14.44 -23.12
N LEU A 240 0.68 15.26 -23.81
CA LEU A 240 1.04 15.78 -25.13
C LEU A 240 2.29 16.68 -25.09
N SER A 241 2.42 17.52 -24.06
CA SER A 241 3.61 18.36 -23.86
C SER A 241 4.87 17.51 -23.62
N ALA A 242 4.77 16.48 -22.77
CA ALA A 242 5.86 15.53 -22.55
C ALA A 242 6.24 14.78 -23.83
N ALA A 243 5.27 14.35 -24.64
CA ALA A 243 5.51 13.68 -25.92
C ALA A 243 6.24 14.60 -26.91
N LYS A 244 5.79 15.85 -27.05
CA LYS A 244 6.48 16.86 -27.88
C LYS A 244 7.90 17.16 -27.39
N ALA A 245 8.14 17.06 -26.08
CA ALA A 245 9.46 17.23 -25.47
C ALA A 245 10.36 15.98 -25.58
N GLY A 246 9.84 14.84 -26.05
CA GLY A 246 10.62 13.64 -26.35
C GLY A 246 10.46 12.48 -25.35
N ALA A 247 9.43 12.48 -24.50
CA ALA A 247 9.02 11.27 -23.79
C ALA A 247 8.35 10.27 -24.75
N THR A 248 8.54 8.97 -24.51
CA THR A 248 8.18 7.91 -25.47
C THR A 248 7.27 6.83 -24.90
N ILE A 249 7.23 6.67 -23.58
CA ILE A 249 6.32 5.75 -22.89
C ILE A 249 5.36 6.57 -22.04
N PHE A 250 4.09 6.20 -22.04
CA PHE A 250 3.05 6.88 -21.25
C PHE A 250 2.18 5.85 -20.56
N ASP A 251 1.95 6.09 -19.27
CA ASP A 251 0.98 5.31 -18.51
C ASP A 251 -0.45 5.81 -18.80
N VAL A 252 -1.33 4.86 -19.10
CA VAL A 252 -2.73 5.09 -19.46
C VAL A 252 -3.59 4.00 -18.85
N GLU A 253 -4.91 4.19 -18.81
CA GLU A 253 -5.85 3.14 -18.42
C GLU A 253 -7.00 3.05 -19.44
N GLU A 254 -7.73 1.94 -19.39
CA GLU A 254 -8.89 1.74 -20.27
C GLU A 254 -9.93 2.84 -20.02
N ASP A 255 -10.50 3.40 -21.08
CA ASP A 255 -11.46 4.51 -21.02
C ASP A 255 -12.61 4.30 -20.04
N SER A 256 -13.07 3.05 -19.87
CA SER A 256 -14.17 2.68 -18.96
C SER A 256 -13.74 2.53 -17.49
N LEU A 257 -12.43 2.46 -17.20
CA LEU A 257 -11.87 2.55 -15.86
C LEU A 257 -11.67 4.00 -15.40
N VAL A 258 -11.57 4.95 -16.33
CA VAL A 258 -11.31 6.36 -16.02
C VAL A 258 -12.38 6.94 -15.12
N ARG A 259 -11.92 7.61 -14.05
CA ARG A 259 -12.75 8.34 -13.08
C ARG A 259 -12.10 9.69 -12.76
N PHE A 260 -11.52 9.88 -11.57
CA PHE A 260 -11.06 11.19 -11.09
C PHE A 260 -9.65 11.17 -10.54
N TYR A 261 -9.24 10.07 -9.93
CA TYR A 261 -7.93 9.96 -9.31
C TYR A 261 -6.96 9.10 -10.10
N GLY A 262 -7.42 8.34 -11.10
CA GLY A 262 -6.62 7.44 -11.95
C GLY A 262 -5.87 8.14 -13.07
N HIS A 263 -5.81 7.48 -14.23
CA HIS A 263 -4.95 7.84 -15.37
C HIS A 263 -5.76 8.26 -16.61
N SER A 264 -5.06 8.74 -17.64
CA SER A 264 -5.73 9.19 -18.87
C SER A 264 -6.27 8.02 -19.70
N PRO A 265 -7.42 8.21 -20.38
CA PRO A 265 -8.01 7.19 -21.24
C PRO A 265 -7.10 6.84 -22.42
N ILE A 266 -6.83 5.54 -22.61
CA ILE A 266 -5.95 5.01 -23.66
C ILE A 266 -6.36 5.48 -25.07
N LEU A 267 -7.65 5.45 -25.42
CA LEU A 267 -8.08 5.83 -26.78
C LEU A 267 -8.04 7.34 -27.00
N ALA A 268 -8.28 8.13 -25.95
CA ALA A 268 -8.19 9.59 -26.03
C ALA A 268 -6.74 10.06 -26.17
N VAL A 269 -5.81 9.43 -25.44
CA VAL A 269 -4.38 9.69 -25.56
C VAL A 269 -3.87 9.28 -26.94
N GLN A 270 -4.33 8.16 -27.48
CA GLN A 270 -4.04 7.79 -28.86
C GLN A 270 -4.49 8.89 -29.83
N ALA A 271 -5.76 9.28 -29.76
CA ALA A 271 -6.35 10.24 -30.69
C ALA A 271 -5.62 11.58 -30.70
N ILE A 272 -5.38 12.18 -29.53
CA ILE A 272 -4.74 13.50 -29.43
C ILE A 272 -3.26 13.48 -29.86
N PHE A 273 -2.56 12.37 -29.64
CA PHE A 273 -1.19 12.20 -30.12
C PHE A 273 -1.16 12.11 -31.65
N GLU A 274 -2.03 11.29 -32.24
CA GLU A 274 -2.14 11.13 -33.69
C GLU A 274 -2.58 12.43 -34.38
N GLU A 275 -3.57 13.15 -33.83
CA GLU A 275 -3.98 14.49 -34.28
C GLU A 275 -2.83 15.50 -34.22
N SER A 276 -1.92 15.33 -33.27
CA SER A 276 -0.72 16.15 -33.10
C SER A 276 0.49 15.67 -33.92
N GLY A 277 0.32 14.67 -34.79
CA GLY A 277 1.37 14.13 -35.63
C GLY A 277 2.37 13.21 -34.92
N ILE A 278 2.02 12.69 -33.74
CA ILE A 278 2.82 11.74 -32.96
C ILE A 278 2.21 10.34 -33.14
N PRO A 279 2.84 9.43 -33.91
CA PRO A 279 2.32 8.08 -34.07
C PRO A 279 2.27 7.33 -32.74
N VAL A 280 1.22 6.55 -32.50
CA VAL A 280 1.11 5.69 -31.31
C VAL A 280 1.18 4.23 -31.74
N HIS A 281 2.10 3.50 -31.13
CA HIS A 281 2.25 2.06 -31.35
C HIS A 281 1.20 1.31 -30.51
N LEU A 282 0.05 1.02 -31.12
CA LEU A 282 -1.10 0.40 -30.47
C LEU A 282 -1.98 -0.33 -31.48
N ASP A 283 -2.41 -1.56 -31.16
CA ASP A 283 -3.55 -2.17 -31.83
C ASP A 283 -4.86 -1.61 -31.24
N ARG A 284 -5.47 -0.70 -31.99
CA ARG A 284 -6.70 -0.02 -31.58
C ARG A 284 -7.88 -0.96 -31.38
N GLN A 285 -7.99 -2.04 -32.16
CA GLN A 285 -9.13 -2.96 -32.05
C GLN A 285 -9.08 -3.73 -30.73
N GLU A 286 -7.88 -4.15 -30.31
CA GLU A 286 -7.67 -4.78 -29.00
C GLU A 286 -7.88 -3.79 -27.85
N ALA A 287 -7.43 -2.53 -27.99
CA ALA A 287 -7.70 -1.48 -27.01
C ALA A 287 -9.21 -1.23 -26.82
N GLU A 288 -9.96 -1.08 -27.91
CA GLU A 288 -11.42 -0.94 -27.86
C GLU A 288 -12.11 -2.18 -27.27
N ALA A 289 -11.58 -3.38 -27.53
CA ALA A 289 -12.09 -4.61 -26.96
C ALA A 289 -11.84 -4.69 -25.44
N ALA A 290 -10.66 -4.31 -24.95
CA ALA A 290 -10.38 -4.18 -23.52
C ALA A 290 -11.32 -3.17 -22.84
N VAL A 291 -11.53 -1.99 -23.46
CA VAL A 291 -12.48 -0.99 -22.98
C VAL A 291 -13.90 -1.56 -22.88
N ARG A 292 -14.36 -2.30 -23.91
CA ARG A 292 -15.67 -2.99 -23.86
C ARG A 292 -15.71 -4.03 -22.75
N LYS A 293 -14.64 -4.81 -22.56
CA LYS A 293 -14.58 -5.84 -21.54
C LYS A 293 -14.73 -5.26 -20.13
N VAL A 294 -14.05 -4.16 -19.83
CA VAL A 294 -14.22 -3.44 -18.55
C VAL A 294 -15.68 -3.03 -18.31
N ARG A 295 -16.41 -2.58 -19.35
CA ARG A 295 -17.82 -2.18 -19.21
C ARG A 295 -18.73 -3.33 -18.75
N GLU A 296 -18.33 -4.58 -18.98
CA GLU A 296 -19.09 -5.75 -18.56
C GLU A 296 -19.10 -5.93 -17.03
N TRP A 297 -18.03 -5.55 -16.34
CA TRP A 297 -17.84 -5.87 -14.92
C TRP A 297 -17.62 -4.66 -14.00
N ILE A 298 -17.33 -3.46 -14.52
CA ILE A 298 -16.98 -2.31 -13.67
C ILE A 298 -18.11 -1.89 -12.71
N ALA A 299 -19.36 -2.15 -13.07
CA ALA A 299 -20.53 -1.89 -12.21
C ALA A 299 -20.51 -2.74 -10.92
N ASP A 300 -19.85 -3.90 -10.93
CA ASP A 300 -19.71 -4.76 -9.73
C ASP A 300 -18.81 -4.11 -8.66
N TYR A 301 -18.14 -3.01 -8.98
CA TYR A 301 -17.23 -2.27 -8.12
C TYR A 301 -17.76 -0.90 -7.66
N GLU A 302 -19.01 -0.53 -7.97
CA GLU A 302 -19.61 0.76 -7.55
C GLU A 302 -19.50 1.01 -6.04
N TRP A 303 -19.58 -0.05 -5.23
CA TRP A 303 -19.45 0.00 -3.77
C TRP A 303 -18.05 0.41 -3.28
N ALA A 304 -17.03 0.23 -4.13
CA ALA A 304 -15.63 0.57 -3.83
C ALA A 304 -15.19 1.88 -4.49
N GLU A 305 -15.98 2.41 -5.43
CA GLU A 305 -15.69 3.66 -6.13
C GLU A 305 -15.54 4.81 -5.12
N SER A 306 -14.61 5.71 -5.43
CA SER A 306 -14.32 6.87 -4.62
C SER A 306 -15.55 7.76 -4.49
N PRO A 307 -15.95 8.15 -3.25
CA PRO A 307 -17.20 8.87 -3.04
C PRO A 307 -17.15 10.33 -3.54
N PHE A 308 -15.95 10.88 -3.73
CA PHE A 308 -15.73 12.24 -4.20
C PHE A 308 -15.53 12.25 -5.72
N LYS A 309 -16.54 12.75 -6.41
CA LYS A 309 -16.62 12.78 -7.88
C LYS A 309 -16.26 14.16 -8.42
N GLY A 310 -15.48 14.18 -9.50
CA GLY A 310 -15.06 15.39 -10.21
C GLY A 310 -13.55 15.63 -10.14
N PHE A 311 -13.05 16.49 -11.03
CA PHE A 311 -11.67 16.97 -10.98
C PHE A 311 -11.48 17.95 -9.83
N ASP A 312 -10.27 17.97 -9.26
CA ASP A 312 -9.87 18.89 -8.20
C ASP A 312 -8.52 19.54 -8.55
N HIS A 313 -8.59 20.74 -9.15
CA HIS A 313 -7.38 21.49 -9.46
C HIS A 313 -6.61 21.96 -8.22
N THR A 314 -7.25 21.98 -7.03
CA THR A 314 -6.58 22.37 -5.78
C THR A 314 -5.54 21.33 -5.33
N VAL A 315 -5.48 20.16 -5.97
CA VAL A 315 -4.37 19.20 -5.83
C VAL A 315 -3.02 19.82 -6.12
N THR A 316 -2.97 20.84 -6.99
CA THR A 316 -1.77 21.64 -7.24
C THR A 316 -1.28 22.42 -6.01
N LEU A 317 -2.09 22.55 -4.96
CA LEU A 317 -1.75 23.20 -3.70
C LEU A 317 -1.46 22.17 -2.60
N HIS A 318 -2.40 21.25 -2.34
CA HIS A 318 -2.30 20.30 -1.22
C HIS A 318 -1.52 19.02 -1.56
N LYS A 319 -1.22 18.78 -2.85
CA LYS A 319 -0.32 17.73 -3.38
C LYS A 319 -0.69 16.28 -3.02
N MET A 320 -1.92 16.05 -2.57
CA MET A 320 -2.33 14.74 -2.08
C MET A 320 -2.52 13.79 -3.28
N PRO A 321 -1.85 12.62 -3.31
CA PRO A 321 -1.81 11.77 -4.49
C PRO A 321 -3.08 10.96 -4.66
N GLY A 322 -3.34 10.51 -5.89
CA GLY A 322 -4.57 9.83 -6.29
C GLY A 322 -4.90 8.63 -5.40
N GLY A 323 -3.96 7.71 -5.17
CA GLY A 323 -4.20 6.53 -4.31
C GLY A 323 -4.39 6.82 -2.81
N ALA A 324 -3.95 7.99 -2.32
CA ALA A 324 -4.12 8.37 -0.90
C ALA A 324 -5.45 9.08 -0.65
N PHE A 325 -5.98 9.78 -1.66
CA PHE A 325 -7.18 10.61 -1.57
C PHE A 325 -8.42 9.80 -1.10
N PRO A 326 -8.84 8.72 -1.79
CA PRO A 326 -10.03 7.96 -1.40
C PRO A 326 -9.90 7.28 -0.04
N SER A 327 -8.70 6.79 0.27
CA SER A 327 -8.41 6.11 1.54
C SER A 327 -8.55 7.07 2.71
N SER A 328 -8.06 8.30 2.55
CA SER A 328 -8.11 9.34 3.58
C SER A 328 -9.52 9.88 3.79
N PHE A 329 -10.31 9.97 2.71
CA PHE A 329 -11.73 10.28 2.82
C PHE A 329 -12.52 9.21 3.56
N GLU A 330 -12.28 7.94 3.25
CA GLU A 330 -12.92 6.84 3.98
C GLU A 330 -12.55 6.87 5.46
N GLN A 331 -11.28 7.17 5.78
CA GLN A 331 -10.85 7.38 7.16
C GLN A 331 -11.60 8.55 7.82
N ALA A 332 -11.68 9.70 7.16
CA ALA A 332 -12.37 10.89 7.67
C ALA A 332 -13.87 10.67 7.86
N GLN A 333 -14.50 9.91 6.96
CA GLN A 333 -15.91 9.54 7.07
C GLN A 333 -16.15 8.60 8.26
N LYS A 334 -15.34 7.52 8.38
CA LYS A 334 -15.44 6.56 9.48
C LYS A 334 -15.18 7.19 10.85
N ALA A 335 -14.32 8.21 10.90
CA ALA A 335 -13.98 8.94 12.11
C ALA A 335 -14.77 10.24 12.28
N GLU A 336 -15.83 10.45 11.49
CA GLU A 336 -16.82 11.53 11.61
C GLU A 336 -16.25 12.97 11.53
N PHE A 337 -15.08 13.16 10.91
CA PHE A 337 -14.44 14.47 10.72
C PHE A 337 -14.39 14.94 9.27
N LEU A 338 -15.15 14.31 8.38
CA LEU A 338 -15.15 14.62 6.94
C LEU A 338 -15.43 16.10 6.63
N HIS A 339 -16.24 16.78 7.43
CA HIS A 339 -16.53 18.21 7.30
C HIS A 339 -15.29 19.11 7.49
N LEU A 340 -14.22 18.61 8.12
CA LEU A 340 -12.95 19.33 8.33
C LEU A 340 -12.00 19.26 7.12
N MET A 341 -12.33 18.49 6.07
CA MET A 341 -11.46 18.28 4.92
C MET A 341 -10.92 19.57 4.28
N PRO A 342 -11.72 20.63 4.05
CA PRO A 342 -11.20 21.86 3.45
C PRO A 342 -10.08 22.50 4.30
N ALA A 343 -10.22 22.50 5.63
CA ALA A 343 -9.20 23.01 6.53
C ALA A 343 -7.95 22.12 6.54
N ILE A 344 -8.13 20.79 6.51
CA ILE A 344 -7.01 19.85 6.43
C ILE A 344 -6.21 20.06 5.16
N LEU A 345 -6.86 20.14 3.99
CA LEU A 345 -6.19 20.35 2.71
C LEU A 345 -5.49 21.72 2.64
N LYS A 346 -6.11 22.78 3.18
CA LYS A 346 -5.45 24.08 3.32
C LYS A 346 -4.21 23.99 4.20
N LEU A 347 -4.29 23.32 5.35
CA LEU A 347 -3.13 23.11 6.22
C LEU A 347 -2.02 22.31 5.52
N MET A 348 -2.37 21.26 4.76
CA MET A 348 -1.40 20.48 3.96
C MET A 348 -0.65 21.39 2.97
N SER A 349 -1.35 22.27 2.26
CA SER A 349 -0.72 23.22 1.33
C SER A 349 0.30 24.15 2.01
N LEU A 350 0.05 24.53 3.26
CA LEU A 350 0.93 25.39 4.06
C LEU A 350 2.10 24.58 4.62
N TYR A 351 1.83 23.38 5.12
CA TYR A 351 2.81 22.43 5.64
C TYR A 351 3.88 22.07 4.62
N ASN A 352 3.50 21.83 3.35
CA ASN A 352 4.41 21.49 2.27
C ASN A 352 5.46 22.58 1.96
N ARG A 353 5.24 23.81 2.44
CA ARG A 353 6.20 24.92 2.33
C ARG A 353 7.19 24.96 3.50
N ILE A 354 6.89 24.27 4.60
CA ILE A 354 7.69 24.20 5.83
C ILE A 354 8.61 22.97 5.80
N VAL A 355 8.05 21.79 5.55
CA VAL A 355 8.79 20.51 5.49
C VAL A 355 8.74 20.02 4.05
N LYS A 356 9.88 20.06 3.36
CA LYS A 356 9.96 19.92 1.90
C LYS A 356 10.37 18.51 1.49
N TYR A 357 9.39 17.73 1.04
CA TYR A 357 9.54 16.39 0.46
C TYR A 357 8.41 16.09 -0.52
N PHE A 358 8.34 14.87 -1.08
CA PHE A 358 7.32 14.48 -2.04
C PHE A 358 6.17 13.74 -1.34
N ASP A 359 4.94 14.19 -1.55
CA ASP A 359 3.71 13.54 -1.08
C ASP A 359 3.38 12.28 -1.90
N VAL A 360 4.25 11.28 -1.77
CA VAL A 360 4.03 9.91 -2.25
C VAL A 360 4.34 8.96 -1.09
N THR A 361 3.64 7.84 -0.97
CA THR A 361 3.76 6.94 0.19
C THR A 361 5.22 6.58 0.50
N PRO A 362 5.66 6.70 1.77
CA PRO A 362 4.89 7.08 2.96
C PRO A 362 4.72 8.59 3.19
N GLY A 363 5.41 9.46 2.45
CA GLY A 363 5.35 10.91 2.60
C GLY A 363 3.93 11.48 2.68
N SER A 364 3.06 11.14 1.73
CA SER A 364 1.66 11.61 1.74
C SER A 364 0.88 11.19 3.00
N GLN A 365 1.21 10.02 3.59
CA GLN A 365 0.60 9.56 4.84
C GLN A 365 1.11 10.37 6.03
N ILE A 366 2.40 10.71 6.06
CA ILE A 366 3.01 11.57 7.08
C ILE A 366 2.33 12.95 7.06
N THR A 367 2.21 13.58 5.89
CA THR A 367 1.52 14.86 5.72
C THR A 367 0.07 14.78 6.18
N TRP A 368 -0.68 13.77 5.69
CA TRP A 368 -2.09 13.58 6.02
C TRP A 368 -2.33 13.39 7.52
N VAL A 369 -1.65 12.45 8.18
CA VAL A 369 -1.85 12.15 9.60
C VAL A 369 -1.44 13.34 10.47
N THR A 370 -0.37 14.04 10.09
CA THR A 370 0.07 15.25 10.82
C THR A 370 -0.95 16.38 10.71
N CYS A 371 -1.37 16.73 9.49
CA CYS A 371 -2.27 17.87 9.28
C CYS A 371 -3.68 17.57 9.79
N SER A 372 -4.22 16.37 9.51
CA SER A 372 -5.53 15.97 10.04
C SER A 372 -5.54 15.90 11.56
N GLY A 373 -4.46 15.43 12.19
CA GLY A 373 -4.30 15.41 13.64
C GLY A 373 -4.30 16.80 14.27
N ILE A 374 -3.59 17.76 13.67
CA ILE A 374 -3.59 19.16 14.10
C ILE A 374 -5.02 19.74 14.02
N VAL A 375 -5.66 19.68 12.85
CA VAL A 375 -7.00 20.26 12.67
C VAL A 375 -8.02 19.62 13.62
N ASN A 376 -7.99 18.29 13.77
CA ASN A 376 -8.89 17.59 14.69
C ASN A 376 -8.66 17.98 16.15
N LYS A 377 -7.41 18.21 16.58
CA LYS A 377 -7.12 18.70 17.94
C LYS A 377 -7.83 20.03 18.18
N TYR A 378 -7.64 21.00 17.29
CA TYR A 378 -8.25 22.32 17.41
C TYR A 378 -9.78 22.29 17.32
N ALA A 379 -10.33 21.43 16.46
CA ALA A 379 -11.77 21.20 16.38
C ALA A 379 -12.33 20.63 17.69
N LYS A 380 -11.64 19.68 18.32
CA LYS A 380 -12.06 19.09 19.60
C LYS A 380 -11.97 20.08 20.76
N GLU A 381 -10.96 20.93 20.78
CA GLU A 381 -10.73 21.89 21.86
C GLU A 381 -11.64 23.12 21.78
N LYS A 382 -11.90 23.64 20.57
CA LYS A 382 -12.57 24.94 20.38
C LYS A 382 -13.58 24.96 19.22
N GLY A 383 -13.97 23.81 18.67
CA GLY A 383 -14.89 23.72 17.54
C GLY A 383 -14.37 24.43 16.29
N ASP A 384 -15.29 24.93 15.47
CA ASP A 384 -14.98 25.65 14.22
C ASP A 384 -14.11 26.90 14.44
N ALA A 385 -14.26 27.57 15.58
CA ALA A 385 -13.41 28.71 15.94
C ALA A 385 -11.95 28.28 16.13
N GLY A 386 -11.70 27.10 16.70
CA GLY A 386 -10.36 26.52 16.80
C GLY A 386 -9.76 26.19 15.45
N VAL A 387 -10.56 25.57 14.57
CA VAL A 387 -10.14 25.24 13.20
C VAL A 387 -9.79 26.51 12.43
N LYS A 388 -10.65 27.53 12.49
CA LYS A 388 -10.38 28.83 11.86
C LYS A 388 -9.10 29.46 12.41
N HIS A 389 -8.93 29.47 13.73
CA HIS A 389 -7.75 30.03 14.40
C HIS A 389 -6.44 29.38 13.92
N VAL A 390 -6.36 28.04 13.91
CA VAL A 390 -5.11 27.38 13.48
C VAL A 390 -4.80 27.60 12.00
N ILE A 391 -5.82 27.70 11.15
CA ILE A 391 -5.62 28.02 9.73
C ILE A 391 -5.15 29.47 9.57
N ASP A 392 -5.78 30.44 10.23
CA ASP A 392 -5.41 31.85 10.18
C ASP A 392 -3.97 32.05 10.72
N LEU A 393 -3.61 31.37 11.82
CA LEU A 393 -2.24 31.36 12.36
C LEU A 393 -1.22 30.85 11.34
N MET A 394 -1.52 29.73 10.68
CA MET A 394 -0.61 29.13 9.70
C MET A 394 -0.52 29.95 8.42
N VAL A 395 -1.61 30.58 7.97
CA VAL A 395 -1.60 31.53 6.84
C VAL A 395 -0.71 32.72 7.19
N LYS A 396 -0.94 33.36 8.33
CA LYS A 396 -0.12 34.49 8.79
C LYS A 396 1.37 34.11 8.84
N PHE A 397 1.68 32.97 9.45
CA PHE A 397 3.07 32.53 9.57
C PHE A 397 3.74 32.23 8.22
N VAL A 398 3.08 31.46 7.35
CA VAL A 398 3.69 30.95 6.10
C VAL A 398 3.60 31.97 4.95
N GLU A 399 2.47 32.67 4.81
CA GLU A 399 2.19 33.56 3.69
C GLU A 399 2.57 35.02 4.00
N GLU A 400 2.29 35.52 5.20
CA GLU A 400 2.51 36.94 5.54
C GLU A 400 3.88 37.19 6.18
N LYS A 401 4.36 36.26 7.03
CA LYS A 401 5.61 36.37 7.78
C LYS A 401 6.76 35.55 7.20
N ALA A 402 6.58 34.94 6.03
CA ALA A 402 7.61 34.18 5.32
C ALA A 402 8.30 33.10 6.18
N GLN A 403 7.56 32.50 7.12
CA GLN A 403 8.03 31.49 8.07
C GLN A 403 9.06 32.01 9.10
N ASP A 404 9.16 33.32 9.29
CA ASP A 404 9.96 33.92 10.36
C ASP A 404 9.18 33.90 11.69
N ILE A 405 9.62 33.06 12.62
CA ILE A 405 8.98 32.94 13.94
C ILE A 405 9.21 34.19 14.79
N GLY A 406 10.28 34.95 14.57
CA GLY A 406 10.58 36.18 15.32
C GLY A 406 9.60 37.31 15.02
N GLU A 407 8.97 37.27 13.84
CA GLU A 407 7.95 38.23 13.39
C GLU A 407 6.53 37.94 13.89
N MET A 408 6.35 36.83 14.60
CA MET A 408 5.08 36.44 15.22
C MET A 408 4.95 37.05 16.62
N ALA A 409 3.72 37.31 17.09
CA ALA A 409 3.52 37.77 18.47
C ALA A 409 3.94 36.67 19.48
N PRO A 410 4.40 36.99 20.69
CA PRO A 410 4.89 35.98 21.65
C PRO A 410 3.94 34.81 21.90
N ALA A 411 2.63 35.07 22.03
CA ALA A 411 1.63 34.01 22.20
C ALA A 411 1.49 33.10 20.97
N GLU A 412 1.64 33.65 19.77
CA GLU A 412 1.61 32.89 18.51
C GLU A 412 2.88 32.06 18.33
N GLN A 413 4.03 32.57 18.78
CA GLN A 413 5.29 31.80 18.81
C GLN A 413 5.15 30.57 19.70
N ASP A 414 4.65 30.75 20.93
CA ASP A 414 4.43 29.64 21.87
C ASP A 414 3.49 28.59 21.27
N GLU A 415 2.43 29.03 20.60
CA GLU A 415 1.48 28.14 19.93
C GLU A 415 2.14 27.34 18.79
N LEU A 416 2.90 28.00 17.90
CA LEU A 416 3.66 27.34 16.81
C LEU A 416 4.66 26.30 17.37
N LEU A 417 5.28 26.59 18.51
CA LEU A 417 6.19 25.68 19.22
C LEU A 417 5.48 24.49 19.90
N THR A 418 4.16 24.37 19.78
CA THR A 418 3.40 23.18 20.18
C THR A 418 2.66 22.50 19.03
N LEU A 419 2.68 23.10 17.83
CA LEU A 419 1.95 22.64 16.64
C LEU A 419 2.22 21.16 16.31
N PHE A 420 3.50 20.76 16.29
CA PHE A 420 3.92 19.39 15.94
C PHE A 420 4.16 18.48 17.16
N ARG A 421 3.80 18.93 18.37
CA ARG A 421 4.02 18.19 19.63
C ARG A 421 3.48 16.75 19.56
N ASN A 422 2.27 16.64 19.00
CA ASN A 422 1.49 15.41 18.87
C ASN A 422 1.60 14.78 17.47
N ALA A 423 2.55 15.21 16.64
CA ALA A 423 2.77 14.62 15.34
C ALA A 423 3.18 13.13 15.45
N PRO A 424 2.82 12.29 14.46
CA PRO A 424 3.05 10.86 14.50
C PRO A 424 4.55 10.51 14.54
N GLY A 425 4.85 9.26 14.94
CA GLY A 425 6.22 8.74 14.97
C GLY A 425 6.93 8.85 13.64
N ASP A 426 6.24 8.62 12.52
CA ASP A 426 6.82 8.72 11.17
C ASP A 426 7.25 10.15 10.82
N PHE A 427 6.51 11.17 11.27
CA PHE A 427 6.94 12.56 11.11
C PHE A 427 8.22 12.83 11.91
N LYS A 428 8.29 12.34 13.16
CA LYS A 428 9.50 12.48 13.99
C LYS A 428 10.69 11.72 13.38
N ASN A 429 10.46 10.52 12.85
CA ASN A 429 11.46 9.72 12.13
C ASN A 429 11.97 10.42 10.86
N LEU A 430 11.09 11.11 10.13
CA LEU A 430 11.46 11.93 8.98
C LEU A 430 12.41 13.05 9.39
N LEU A 431 12.12 13.79 10.46
CA LEU A 431 12.98 14.86 10.97
C LEU A 431 14.36 14.38 11.43
N LEU A 432 14.45 13.13 11.90
CA LEU A 432 15.67 12.47 12.34
C LEU A 432 16.43 11.77 11.20
N GLY A 433 15.91 11.78 9.97
CA GLY A 433 16.57 11.19 8.82
C GLY A 433 16.55 9.66 8.76
N ASN A 434 15.63 9.02 9.47
CA ASN A 434 15.47 7.56 9.44
C ASN A 434 14.95 7.02 8.09
N TYR A 435 14.60 7.89 7.15
CA TYR A 435 14.24 7.54 5.77
C TYR A 435 15.32 7.93 4.74
N GLY A 436 16.42 8.54 5.19
CA GLY A 436 17.42 9.16 4.32
C GLY A 436 17.37 10.69 4.35
N ARG A 437 18.11 11.31 3.42
CA ARG A 437 18.27 12.76 3.35
C ARG A 437 17.03 13.42 2.74
N LEU A 438 16.64 14.58 3.29
CA LEU A 438 15.62 15.42 2.65
C LEU A 438 16.14 16.08 1.36
N PRO A 439 15.27 16.27 0.34
CA PRO A 439 15.64 16.80 -0.97
C PRO A 439 16.48 18.08 -0.95
N VAL A 440 16.05 19.05 -0.14
CA VAL A 440 16.55 20.43 -0.16
C VAL A 440 16.96 20.93 1.23
N GLY A 441 17.52 20.01 2.03
CA GLY A 441 18.02 20.30 3.37
C GLY A 441 16.98 20.11 4.47
N TRP A 442 17.40 20.34 5.71
CA TRP A 442 16.61 20.10 6.90
C TRP A 442 15.70 21.29 7.26
N PRO A 443 14.55 21.06 7.94
CA PRO A 443 13.68 22.15 8.39
C PRO A 443 14.36 23.04 9.44
N ALA A 444 13.79 24.22 9.67
CA ALA A 444 14.28 25.15 10.69
C ALA A 444 14.11 24.60 12.12
N ASP A 445 14.95 25.06 13.05
CA ASP A 445 15.01 24.60 14.45
C ASP A 445 13.66 24.64 15.17
N TRP A 446 12.79 25.61 14.85
CA TRP A 446 11.48 25.71 15.48
C TRP A 446 10.61 24.47 15.20
N VAL A 447 10.78 23.79 14.06
CA VAL A 447 10.07 22.55 13.73
C VAL A 447 10.49 21.43 14.69
N TYR A 448 11.80 21.32 14.96
CA TYR A 448 12.34 20.37 15.93
C TYR A 448 11.88 20.70 17.36
N ARG A 449 11.94 21.98 17.76
CA ARG A 449 11.45 22.44 19.06
C ARG A 449 9.95 22.15 19.23
N SER A 450 9.17 22.32 18.15
CA SER A 450 7.75 22.00 18.12
C SER A 450 7.48 20.49 18.28
N ALA A 451 8.23 19.64 17.57
CA ALA A 451 8.05 18.19 17.58
C ALA A 451 8.57 17.48 18.84
N PHE A 452 9.71 17.95 19.39
CA PHE A 452 10.46 17.25 20.44
C PHE A 452 10.52 18.01 21.77
N GLY A 453 10.30 19.33 21.77
CA GLY A 453 10.17 20.11 23.01
C GLY A 453 11.53 20.32 23.63
N ASP A 454 11.64 20.23 24.95
CA ASP A 454 12.89 20.49 25.64
C ASP A 454 14.04 19.56 25.18
N GLU A 455 13.72 18.37 24.67
CA GLU A 455 14.70 17.42 24.14
C GLU A 455 15.17 17.71 22.71
N TRP A 456 14.67 18.76 22.05
CA TRP A 456 14.90 18.96 20.61
C TRP A 456 16.38 19.04 20.22
N GLN A 457 17.21 19.68 21.03
CA GLN A 457 18.66 19.78 20.77
C GLN A 457 19.36 18.43 20.88
N THR A 458 18.93 17.59 21.81
CA THR A 458 19.47 16.23 21.96
C THR A 458 19.05 15.39 20.76
N LYS A 459 17.76 15.40 20.41
CA LYS A 459 17.24 14.67 19.25
C LYS A 459 17.86 15.12 17.93
N LEU A 460 18.14 16.41 17.79
CA LEU A 460 18.81 16.95 16.60
C LEU A 460 20.22 16.37 16.41
N LYS A 461 20.94 16.05 17.50
CA LYS A 461 22.26 15.38 17.43
C LYS A 461 22.16 13.92 16.98
N ASP A 462 21.02 13.27 17.20
CA ASP A 462 20.75 11.90 16.76
C ASP A 462 20.36 11.82 15.27
N ARG A 463 20.21 12.96 14.59
CA ARG A 463 19.80 13.02 13.18
C ARG A 463 20.84 12.37 12.28
N LYS A 464 20.37 11.51 11.37
CA LYS A 464 21.19 10.77 10.41
C LYS A 464 21.06 11.38 9.02
N GLU A 465 22.13 11.31 8.24
CA GLU A 465 22.12 11.61 6.78
C GLU A 465 22.40 10.38 5.91
N LEU A 466 22.65 9.25 6.56
CA LEU A 466 22.91 7.96 5.93
C LEU A 466 21.61 7.40 5.33
N SER A 467 21.77 6.57 4.30
CA SER A 467 20.66 5.79 3.78
C SER A 467 20.17 4.80 4.85
N PRO A 468 18.88 4.42 4.87
CA PRO A 468 18.42 3.28 5.66
C PRO A 468 19.20 2.00 5.35
N LEU A 469 19.70 1.84 4.11
CA LEU A 469 20.54 0.70 3.72
C LEU A 469 21.86 0.61 4.50
N GLU A 470 22.38 1.74 4.99
CA GLU A 470 23.64 1.82 5.73
C GLU A 470 23.43 1.82 7.25
N SER A 471 22.22 2.16 7.69
CA SER A 471 21.91 2.40 9.11
C SER A 471 21.04 1.33 9.76
N VAL A 472 20.38 0.47 8.98
CA VAL A 472 19.61 -0.68 9.46
C VAL A 472 20.49 -1.94 9.39
N ALA A 473 20.66 -2.61 10.53
CA ALA A 473 21.41 -3.85 10.61
C ALA A 473 20.67 -5.00 9.89
N GLU A 474 21.43 -5.96 9.37
CA GLU A 474 20.86 -7.13 8.70
C GLU A 474 19.99 -7.97 9.63
N ASP A 475 18.88 -8.48 9.08
CA ASP A 475 17.99 -9.39 9.78
C ASP A 475 18.51 -10.84 9.69
N ASP A 476 18.32 -11.67 10.71
CA ASP A 476 18.64 -13.10 10.64
C ASP A 476 17.51 -13.86 9.91
N LEU A 477 17.64 -13.99 8.59
CA LEU A 477 16.61 -14.63 7.74
C LEU A 477 16.38 -16.10 8.10
N ALA A 478 17.42 -16.82 8.55
CA ALA A 478 17.29 -18.23 8.92
C ALA A 478 16.45 -18.38 10.20
N ARG A 479 16.72 -17.55 11.21
CA ARG A 479 15.90 -17.49 12.43
C ARG A 479 14.47 -17.07 12.12
N LEU A 480 14.29 -16.03 11.30
CA LEU A 480 12.94 -15.55 10.91
C LEU A 480 12.13 -16.64 10.17
N ARG A 481 12.76 -17.44 9.31
CA ARG A 481 12.11 -18.59 8.66
C ARG A 481 11.70 -19.66 9.67
N GLN A 482 12.56 -19.96 10.65
CA GLN A 482 12.23 -20.89 11.73
C GLN A 482 11.07 -20.40 12.61
N GLU A 483 11.04 -19.10 12.93
CA GLU A 483 9.95 -18.48 13.68
C GLU A 483 8.60 -18.60 12.95
N LEU A 484 8.57 -18.30 11.66
CA LEU A 484 7.38 -18.50 10.84
C LEU A 484 7.00 -19.99 10.79
N GLY A 485 7.96 -20.90 10.57
CA GLY A 485 7.68 -22.33 10.52
C GLY A 485 7.09 -22.87 11.83
N ALA A 486 7.61 -22.42 12.97
CA ALA A 486 7.07 -22.74 14.29
C ALA A 486 5.65 -22.19 14.47
N THR A 487 5.37 -20.99 13.96
CA THR A 487 4.03 -20.37 13.99
C THR A 487 3.02 -21.15 13.15
N LEU A 488 3.43 -21.63 11.96
CA LEU A 488 2.58 -22.41 11.07
C LEU A 488 2.46 -23.89 11.47
N GLY A 489 3.35 -24.40 12.32
CA GLY A 489 3.46 -25.84 12.62
C GLY A 489 3.99 -26.68 11.44
N ARG A 490 4.55 -26.03 10.41
CA ARG A 490 5.14 -26.64 9.22
C ARG A 490 6.15 -25.67 8.59
N ASP A 491 6.99 -26.18 7.70
CA ASP A 491 7.88 -25.30 6.93
C ASP A 491 7.06 -24.33 6.06
N ALA A 492 7.48 -23.07 6.07
CA ALA A 492 6.93 -22.03 5.22
C ALA A 492 7.54 -22.13 3.81
N THR A 493 6.71 -21.94 2.79
CA THR A 493 7.20 -21.73 1.43
C THR A 493 7.93 -20.38 1.31
N ASP A 494 8.72 -20.20 0.26
CA ASP A 494 9.39 -18.91 0.01
C ASP A 494 8.39 -17.77 -0.17
N GLU A 495 7.29 -18.00 -0.89
CA GLU A 495 6.23 -17.00 -1.07
C GLU A 495 5.59 -16.60 0.26
N GLU A 496 5.25 -17.58 1.11
CA GLU A 496 4.69 -17.31 2.44
C GLU A 496 5.67 -16.53 3.31
N PHE A 497 6.95 -16.85 3.23
CA PHE A 497 7.99 -16.11 3.96
C PHE A 497 8.09 -14.67 3.49
N ILE A 498 8.08 -14.38 2.18
CA ILE A 498 8.09 -13.01 1.67
C ILE A 498 6.82 -12.25 2.07
N LEU A 499 5.65 -12.87 1.96
CA LEU A 499 4.38 -12.25 2.38
C LEU A 499 4.42 -11.86 3.85
N TRP A 500 4.91 -12.77 4.70
CA TRP A 500 5.06 -12.55 6.13
C TRP A 500 6.11 -11.48 6.46
N LEU A 501 7.28 -11.48 5.80
CA LEU A 501 8.28 -10.43 5.98
C LEU A 501 7.72 -9.04 5.67
N MET A 502 6.88 -8.92 4.65
CA MET A 502 6.27 -7.65 4.24
C MET A 502 5.12 -7.23 5.16
N HIS A 503 4.24 -8.17 5.52
CA HIS A 503 3.02 -7.93 6.29
C HIS A 503 2.72 -9.11 7.25
N PRO A 504 3.41 -9.23 8.39
CA PRO A 504 3.36 -10.43 9.23
C PRO A 504 1.96 -10.84 9.65
N LYS A 505 1.17 -9.89 10.17
CA LYS A 505 -0.18 -10.13 10.65
C LYS A 505 -1.13 -10.52 9.52
N ASP A 506 -1.20 -9.72 8.47
CA ASP A 506 -2.13 -9.92 7.36
C ASP A 506 -1.81 -11.20 6.56
N ALA A 507 -0.51 -11.58 6.52
CA ALA A 507 -0.07 -12.83 5.90
C ALA A 507 -0.58 -14.05 6.67
N LEU A 508 -0.45 -14.07 8.00
CA LEU A 508 -0.98 -15.17 8.83
C LEU A 508 -2.50 -15.31 8.68
N GLU A 509 -3.25 -14.20 8.75
CA GLU A 509 -4.70 -14.20 8.51
C GLU A 509 -5.05 -14.71 7.09
N TYR A 510 -4.22 -14.39 6.10
CA TYR A 510 -4.38 -14.88 4.73
C TYR A 510 -4.11 -16.39 4.62
N PHE A 511 -3.09 -16.93 5.30
CA PHE A 511 -2.81 -18.37 5.30
C PHE A 511 -3.95 -19.16 5.94
N GLU A 512 -4.46 -18.72 7.09
CA GLU A 512 -5.64 -19.29 7.73
C GLU A 512 -6.87 -19.26 6.81
N PHE A 513 -7.06 -18.12 6.11
CA PHE A 513 -8.12 -18.00 5.11
C PHE A 513 -7.96 -19.05 4.00
N ARG A 514 -6.74 -19.22 3.48
CA ARG A 514 -6.45 -20.16 2.39
C ARG A 514 -6.64 -21.62 2.81
N GLU A 515 -6.26 -21.99 4.02
CA GLU A 515 -6.52 -23.32 4.55
C GLU A 515 -8.02 -23.63 4.66
N LYS A 516 -8.81 -22.62 5.06
CA LYS A 516 -10.26 -22.79 5.27
C LYS A 516 -11.08 -22.71 3.99
N PHE A 517 -10.73 -21.82 3.06
CA PHE A 517 -11.56 -21.45 1.92
C PHE A 517 -10.89 -21.67 0.55
N GLY A 518 -9.62 -22.06 0.52
CA GLY A 518 -8.88 -22.38 -0.70
C GLY A 518 -8.81 -21.22 -1.69
N GLU A 519 -8.90 -21.54 -2.98
CA GLU A 519 -8.76 -20.62 -4.12
C GLU A 519 -10.07 -19.89 -4.49
N ALA A 520 -11.07 -19.88 -3.60
CA ALA A 520 -12.35 -19.18 -3.84
C ALA A 520 -12.21 -17.74 -4.39
N PRO A 521 -11.25 -16.90 -3.93
CA PRO A 521 -11.03 -15.56 -4.48
C PRO A 521 -10.75 -15.53 -5.98
N LEU A 522 -10.02 -16.53 -6.50
CA LEU A 522 -9.54 -16.57 -7.89
C LEU A 522 -10.63 -17.00 -8.89
N VAL A 523 -11.60 -17.80 -8.42
CA VAL A 523 -12.56 -18.51 -9.29
C VAL A 523 -13.99 -17.97 -9.18
N LEU A 524 -14.41 -17.49 -8.00
CA LEU A 524 -15.77 -16.99 -7.83
C LEU A 524 -15.94 -15.62 -8.49
N PRO A 525 -17.08 -15.33 -9.15
CA PRO A 525 -17.41 -13.99 -9.63
C PRO A 525 -17.49 -12.95 -8.52
N THR A 526 -17.28 -11.68 -8.86
CA THR A 526 -17.11 -10.60 -7.86
C THR A 526 -18.35 -10.38 -7.00
N GLY A 527 -19.55 -10.40 -7.59
CA GLY A 527 -20.79 -10.37 -6.83
C GLY A 527 -20.91 -11.54 -5.84
N VAL A 528 -20.61 -12.77 -6.27
CA VAL A 528 -20.69 -13.97 -5.42
C VAL A 528 -19.64 -13.96 -4.31
N TRP A 529 -18.41 -13.55 -4.62
CA TRP A 529 -17.34 -13.41 -3.63
C TRP A 529 -17.72 -12.42 -2.53
N ARG A 530 -18.32 -11.29 -2.91
CA ARG A 530 -18.66 -10.22 -1.97
C ARG A 530 -19.93 -10.51 -1.17
N GLU A 531 -20.94 -11.06 -1.82
CA GLU A 531 -22.32 -11.08 -1.29
C GLU A 531 -22.88 -12.50 -1.12
N GLY A 532 -22.16 -13.52 -1.57
CA GLY A 532 -22.63 -14.90 -1.62
C GLY A 532 -23.74 -15.11 -2.65
N LEU A 533 -24.32 -16.31 -2.64
CA LEU A 533 -25.59 -16.59 -3.30
C LEU A 533 -26.72 -16.14 -2.37
N ARG A 534 -27.66 -15.33 -2.87
CA ARG A 534 -28.68 -14.64 -2.07
C ARG A 534 -30.00 -15.37 -2.02
N LYS A 535 -30.38 -16.05 -3.11
CA LYS A 535 -31.71 -16.68 -3.24
C LYS A 535 -31.62 -18.18 -3.52
N PRO A 536 -32.52 -18.99 -2.93
CA PRO A 536 -32.71 -20.38 -3.35
C PRO A 536 -32.87 -20.49 -4.87
N GLY A 537 -32.13 -21.40 -5.49
CA GLY A 537 -32.04 -21.61 -6.93
C GLY A 537 -30.95 -20.79 -7.63
N GLU A 538 -30.34 -19.79 -6.98
CA GLU A 538 -29.18 -19.11 -7.55
C GLU A 538 -27.99 -20.07 -7.64
N ARG A 539 -27.31 -20.01 -8.77
CA ARG A 539 -26.23 -20.91 -9.15
C ARG A 539 -25.09 -20.12 -9.77
N VAL A 540 -23.87 -20.56 -9.51
CA VAL A 540 -22.69 -20.11 -10.22
C VAL A 540 -21.86 -21.28 -10.70
N ASP A 541 -21.37 -21.16 -11.92
CA ASP A 541 -20.45 -22.09 -12.56
C ASP A 541 -19.06 -21.45 -12.63
N PHE A 542 -18.02 -22.22 -12.33
CA PHE A 542 -16.63 -21.77 -12.39
C PHE A 542 -15.69 -22.92 -12.73
N ASP A 543 -14.52 -22.60 -13.27
CA ASP A 543 -13.45 -23.58 -13.47
C ASP A 543 -12.48 -23.54 -12.29
N LEU A 544 -12.04 -24.72 -11.84
CA LEU A 544 -10.95 -24.88 -10.89
C LEU A 544 -10.06 -26.02 -11.36
N TRP A 545 -8.80 -25.70 -11.65
CA TRP A 545 -7.79 -26.64 -12.17
C TRP A 545 -8.22 -27.37 -13.46
N GLY A 546 -8.88 -26.66 -14.38
CA GLY A 546 -9.35 -27.18 -15.66
C GLY A 546 -10.57 -28.11 -15.55
N LYS A 547 -11.24 -28.11 -14.39
CA LYS A 547 -12.46 -28.88 -14.14
C LYS A 547 -13.61 -27.92 -13.88
N PRO A 548 -14.78 -28.13 -14.52
CA PRO A 548 -15.96 -27.34 -14.25
C PRO A 548 -16.56 -27.71 -12.89
N TYR A 549 -16.90 -26.69 -12.12
CA TYR A 549 -17.64 -26.76 -10.88
C TYR A 549 -18.89 -25.91 -10.97
N SER A 550 -19.91 -26.32 -10.22
CA SER A 550 -21.17 -25.62 -10.06
C SER A 550 -21.51 -25.60 -8.58
N ILE A 551 -21.89 -24.45 -8.05
CA ILE A 551 -22.50 -24.35 -6.72
C ILE A 551 -23.86 -23.66 -6.84
N GLU A 552 -24.87 -24.23 -6.20
CA GLU A 552 -26.23 -23.71 -6.17
C GLU A 552 -26.70 -23.62 -4.72
N LEU A 553 -27.33 -22.50 -4.35
CA LEU A 553 -28.00 -22.36 -3.08
C LEU A 553 -29.36 -23.05 -3.15
N VAL A 554 -29.57 -24.13 -2.42
CA VAL A 554 -30.84 -24.87 -2.44
C VAL A 554 -31.83 -24.29 -1.44
N SER A 555 -31.38 -24.05 -0.21
CA SER A 555 -32.18 -23.41 0.83
C SER A 555 -31.31 -22.87 1.95
N VAL A 556 -31.84 -21.88 2.66
CA VAL A 556 -31.29 -21.37 3.91
C VAL A 556 -32.28 -21.74 5.01
N GLY A 557 -31.82 -22.51 6.00
CA GLY A 557 -32.64 -22.92 7.13
C GLY A 557 -33.02 -21.75 8.04
N ALA A 558 -33.96 -21.99 8.95
CA ALA A 558 -34.28 -21.03 10.00
C ALA A 558 -33.09 -20.90 10.97
N GLU A 559 -32.88 -19.70 11.48
CA GLU A 559 -31.84 -19.43 12.48
C GLU A 559 -32.27 -19.93 13.86
N HIS A 560 -31.45 -20.80 14.46
CA HIS A 560 -31.65 -21.33 15.80
C HIS A 560 -30.41 -21.07 16.65
N ASN A 561 -30.54 -20.27 17.72
CA ASN A 561 -29.43 -19.83 18.59
C ASN A 561 -28.27 -19.17 17.83
N GLY A 562 -28.59 -18.51 16.71
CA GLY A 562 -27.60 -17.90 15.81
C GLY A 562 -26.79 -18.89 15.00
N ILE A 563 -27.30 -20.11 14.81
CA ILE A 563 -26.79 -21.09 13.86
C ILE A 563 -27.81 -21.24 12.74
N ILE A 564 -27.35 -21.27 11.50
CA ILE A 564 -28.16 -21.50 10.30
C ILE A 564 -27.55 -22.67 9.53
N ASP A 565 -28.39 -23.63 9.13
CA ASP A 565 -27.99 -24.66 8.17
C ASP A 565 -28.30 -24.21 6.75
N VAL A 566 -27.26 -24.11 5.93
CA VAL A 566 -27.34 -23.73 4.52
C VAL A 566 -27.21 -24.99 3.66
N VAL A 567 -28.26 -25.29 2.90
CA VAL A 567 -28.25 -26.42 1.96
C VAL A 567 -27.75 -25.91 0.62
N MET A 568 -26.62 -26.45 0.17
CA MET A 568 -26.06 -26.15 -1.14
C MET A 568 -25.95 -27.42 -1.99
N ARG A 569 -26.09 -27.28 -3.30
CA ARG A 569 -25.78 -28.33 -4.26
C ARG A 569 -24.43 -28.01 -4.89
N VAL A 570 -23.45 -28.87 -4.67
CA VAL A 570 -22.12 -28.77 -5.29
C VAL A 570 -22.06 -29.82 -6.40
N ASN A 571 -21.98 -29.35 -7.63
CA ASN A 571 -22.23 -30.10 -8.85
C ASN A 571 -23.62 -30.77 -8.79
N ASN A 572 -23.67 -32.07 -8.46
CA ASN A 572 -24.91 -32.83 -8.32
C ASN A 572 -25.08 -33.43 -6.91
N LYS A 573 -24.29 -33.00 -5.93
CA LYS A 573 -24.33 -33.50 -4.55
C LYS A 573 -24.81 -32.42 -3.60
N THR A 574 -25.92 -32.67 -2.94
CA THR A 574 -26.42 -31.81 -1.87
C THR A 574 -25.54 -31.95 -0.63
N ARG A 575 -25.16 -30.82 -0.03
CA ARG A 575 -24.41 -30.72 1.22
C ARG A 575 -25.10 -29.70 2.12
N VAL A 576 -25.04 -29.95 3.42
CA VAL A 576 -25.50 -29.02 4.45
C VAL A 576 -24.27 -28.40 5.09
N TYR A 577 -24.25 -27.07 5.15
CA TYR A 577 -23.20 -26.29 5.77
C TYR A 577 -23.79 -25.52 6.94
N THR A 578 -23.31 -25.80 8.14
CA THR A 578 -23.70 -25.08 9.34
C THR A 578 -22.90 -23.79 9.45
N VAL A 579 -23.59 -22.65 9.52
CA VAL A 579 -23.02 -21.30 9.53
C VAL A 579 -23.47 -20.58 10.81
N GLU A 580 -22.50 -20.04 11.54
CA GLU A 580 -22.77 -19.17 12.69
C GLU A 580 -23.06 -17.75 12.22
N THR A 581 -24.16 -17.17 12.70
CA THR A 581 -24.55 -15.78 12.45
C THR A 581 -23.87 -14.86 13.47
N PRO A 582 -23.87 -13.52 13.25
CA PRO A 582 -23.42 -12.57 14.27
C PRO A 582 -24.21 -12.63 15.59
N ARG A 583 -25.39 -13.29 15.58
CA ARG A 583 -26.26 -13.52 16.74
C ARG A 583 -26.02 -14.89 17.39
N ALA A 584 -25.11 -15.70 16.85
CA ALA A 584 -24.61 -16.89 17.53
C ALA A 584 -24.20 -16.46 18.93
N LYS A 585 -24.66 -17.19 19.96
CA LYS A 585 -24.19 -16.95 21.31
C LYS A 585 -22.68 -17.19 21.29
N LYS A 586 -21.90 -16.11 21.20
CA LYS A 586 -20.47 -16.16 21.52
C LYS A 586 -20.41 -16.82 22.88
N VAL A 587 -19.69 -17.96 22.97
CA VAL A 587 -19.51 -18.68 24.22
C VAL A 587 -19.24 -17.62 25.29
N GLU A 588 -20.11 -17.55 26.30
CA GLU A 588 -19.93 -16.57 27.36
C GLU A 588 -18.54 -16.82 27.93
N VAL A 589 -17.66 -15.83 27.74
CA VAL A 589 -16.33 -15.85 28.31
C VAL A 589 -16.52 -16.03 29.81
N ARG A 590 -16.22 -17.24 30.32
CA ARG A 590 -16.32 -17.57 31.74
C ARG A 590 -15.46 -16.54 32.48
N LEU A 591 -16.05 -15.86 33.45
CA LEU A 591 -15.32 -14.95 34.32
C LEU A 591 -14.96 -15.69 35.60
N ALA A 592 -13.78 -15.42 36.14
CA ALA A 592 -13.38 -15.91 37.45
C ALA A 592 -14.32 -15.36 38.53
N LYS A 593 -15.03 -16.25 39.23
CA LYS A 593 -16.02 -15.91 40.27
C LYS A 593 -15.84 -16.73 41.55
N ALA A 594 -15.34 -17.96 41.44
CA ALA A 594 -15.11 -18.84 42.58
C ALA A 594 -13.73 -18.59 43.22
N ALA A 595 -13.57 -19.03 44.47
CA ALA A 595 -12.30 -18.92 45.19
C ALA A 595 -11.14 -19.67 44.50
N GLY A 596 -11.45 -20.72 43.72
CA GLY A 596 -10.48 -21.49 42.94
C GLY A 596 -10.30 -21.02 41.50
N ASP A 597 -10.99 -19.96 41.08
CA ASP A 597 -10.85 -19.44 39.73
C ASP A 597 -9.65 -18.48 39.63
N VAL A 598 -8.75 -18.73 38.69
CA VAL A 598 -7.66 -17.82 38.34
C VAL A 598 -8.07 -17.05 37.09
N GLY A 599 -8.31 -15.75 37.24
CA GLY A 599 -8.73 -14.87 36.15
C GLY A 599 -7.60 -14.01 35.56
N ALA A 600 -7.80 -13.53 34.33
CA ALA A 600 -6.91 -12.57 33.69
C ALA A 600 -6.99 -11.21 34.41
N PRO A 601 -5.85 -10.63 34.85
CA PRO A 601 -5.85 -9.36 35.57
C PRO A 601 -6.04 -8.15 34.63
N ILE A 602 -5.84 -8.33 33.33
CA ILE A 602 -5.90 -7.30 32.29
C ILE A 602 -6.34 -7.90 30.96
N ASN A 603 -6.72 -7.05 30.01
CA ASN A 603 -6.86 -7.45 28.61
C ASN A 603 -5.48 -7.71 28.00
N GLY A 604 -5.30 -8.84 27.30
CA GLY A 604 -4.02 -9.19 26.69
C GLY A 604 -4.09 -10.50 25.90
N SER A 605 -2.96 -10.95 25.36
CA SER A 605 -2.84 -12.23 24.67
C SER A 605 -2.09 -13.23 25.54
N VAL A 606 -2.55 -14.49 25.59
CA VAL A 606 -1.88 -15.55 26.35
C VAL A 606 -0.58 -15.92 25.65
N TRP A 607 0.53 -15.36 26.13
CA TRP A 607 1.86 -15.58 25.59
C TRP A 607 2.44 -16.94 25.99
N ARG A 608 2.10 -17.40 27.20
CA ARG A 608 2.59 -18.69 27.72
C ARG A 608 1.59 -19.29 28.70
N ILE A 609 1.46 -20.62 28.67
CA ILE A 609 0.77 -21.43 29.69
C ILE A 609 1.85 -22.23 30.42
N GLY A 610 1.98 -22.04 31.73
CA GLY A 610 3.07 -22.53 32.56
C GLY A 610 4.25 -21.57 32.69
N ASN A 611 5.38 -22.07 33.20
CA ASN A 611 6.58 -21.28 33.47
C ASN A 611 7.85 -21.90 32.84
N PRO A 612 8.93 -21.11 32.65
CA PRO A 612 10.15 -21.60 32.00
C PRO A 612 10.82 -22.79 32.69
N ALA A 613 10.64 -22.95 34.01
CA ALA A 613 11.28 -24.02 34.78
C ALA A 613 10.54 -25.37 34.63
N ARG A 614 9.22 -25.33 34.51
CA ARG A 614 8.35 -26.52 34.52
C ARG A 614 7.73 -26.86 33.17
N GLY A 615 7.71 -25.91 32.23
CA GLY A 615 7.04 -26.06 30.94
C GLY A 615 5.53 -25.89 31.04
N VAL A 616 4.80 -26.46 30.08
CA VAL A 616 3.34 -26.28 29.95
C VAL A 616 2.59 -27.04 31.04
N LEU A 617 1.81 -26.30 31.84
CA LEU A 617 0.94 -26.88 32.87
C LEU A 617 -0.27 -27.59 32.26
N LYS A 618 -0.68 -28.69 32.88
CA LYS A 618 -1.80 -29.54 32.48
C LYS A 618 -2.80 -29.71 33.61
N VAL A 619 -3.98 -30.23 33.29
CA VAL A 619 -4.94 -30.71 34.30
C VAL A 619 -4.26 -31.77 35.17
N ASP A 620 -4.58 -31.76 36.46
CA ASP A 620 -4.01 -32.55 37.55
C ASP A 620 -2.60 -32.16 38.04
N ASP A 621 -1.94 -31.15 37.44
CA ASP A 621 -0.69 -30.61 37.99
C ASP A 621 -0.91 -29.91 39.35
N ILE A 622 -0.01 -30.15 40.31
CA ILE A 622 0.04 -29.41 41.59
C ILE A 622 0.83 -28.13 41.38
N VAL A 623 0.25 -26.97 41.65
CA VAL A 623 0.92 -25.66 41.66
C VAL A 623 1.03 -25.13 43.09
N HIS A 624 2.14 -24.45 43.40
CA HIS A 624 2.35 -23.84 44.71
C HIS A 624 1.99 -22.35 44.71
N LYS A 625 1.58 -21.81 45.85
CA LYS A 625 1.27 -20.38 46.00
C LYS A 625 2.42 -19.51 45.51
N GLY A 626 2.13 -18.63 44.55
CA GLY A 626 3.09 -17.74 43.93
C GLY A 626 3.82 -18.31 42.72
N GLU A 627 3.58 -19.58 42.35
CA GLU A 627 4.10 -20.17 41.11
C GLU A 627 3.42 -19.54 39.88
N GLU A 628 4.21 -19.20 38.85
CA GLU A 628 3.68 -18.69 37.59
C GLU A 628 2.95 -19.80 36.82
N MET A 629 1.66 -19.57 36.58
CA MET A 629 0.76 -20.46 35.86
C MET A 629 0.60 -20.10 34.39
N ALA A 630 0.75 -18.82 34.04
CA ALA A 630 0.70 -18.32 32.66
C ALA A 630 1.34 -16.94 32.56
N ASN A 631 1.54 -16.46 31.35
CA ASN A 631 2.00 -15.10 31.08
C ASN A 631 1.10 -14.46 30.02
N LEU A 632 0.64 -13.23 30.28
CA LEU A 632 -0.12 -12.42 29.35
C LEU A 632 0.75 -11.29 28.77
N GLU A 633 0.75 -11.15 27.45
CA GLU A 633 1.29 -9.96 26.81
C GLU A 633 0.18 -8.91 26.67
N ALA A 634 0.40 -7.74 27.26
CA ALA A 634 -0.47 -6.58 27.08
C ALA A 634 0.38 -5.32 26.96
N MET A 635 0.10 -4.49 25.95
CA MET A 635 0.87 -3.25 25.70
C MET A 635 2.39 -3.48 25.63
N LYS A 636 2.83 -4.62 25.05
CA LYS A 636 4.24 -5.05 24.95
C LYS A 636 4.91 -5.32 26.30
N MET A 637 4.13 -5.55 27.36
CA MET A 637 4.63 -5.95 28.67
C MET A 637 4.10 -7.35 29.01
N GLU A 638 4.98 -8.19 29.54
CA GLU A 638 4.65 -9.49 30.08
C GLU A 638 4.05 -9.36 31.49
N ASN A 639 2.94 -10.05 31.72
CA ASN A 639 2.22 -10.06 32.99
C ASN A 639 2.06 -11.51 33.45
N ALA A 640 2.87 -11.90 34.43
CA ALA A 640 2.82 -13.22 35.02
C ALA A 640 1.52 -13.43 35.82
N ILE A 641 0.88 -14.56 35.60
CA ILE A 641 -0.32 -15.01 36.30
C ILE A 641 0.12 -16.02 37.36
N LEU A 642 -0.04 -15.67 38.62
CA LEU A 642 0.47 -16.48 39.74
C LEU A 642 -0.64 -17.30 40.41
N ALA A 643 -0.31 -18.50 40.88
CA ALA A 643 -1.21 -19.32 41.67
C ALA A 643 -1.52 -18.65 43.03
N PRO A 644 -2.80 -18.42 43.39
CA PRO A 644 -3.15 -17.73 44.63
C PRO A 644 -2.96 -18.58 45.90
N PHE A 645 -2.90 -19.90 45.77
CA PHE A 645 -2.65 -20.87 46.85
C PHE A 645 -2.13 -22.20 46.29
N ASP A 646 -1.62 -23.06 47.17
CA ASP A 646 -1.22 -24.43 46.83
C ASP A 646 -2.44 -25.25 46.43
N GLY A 647 -2.44 -25.77 45.20
CA GLY A 647 -3.61 -26.44 44.66
C GLY A 647 -3.32 -27.29 43.42
N ARG A 648 -4.30 -28.10 43.05
CA ARG A 648 -4.28 -28.94 41.86
C ARG A 648 -5.11 -28.27 40.77
N ILE A 649 -4.58 -28.22 39.55
CA ILE A 649 -5.29 -27.66 38.39
C ILE A 649 -6.43 -28.62 37.99
N ALA A 650 -7.67 -28.19 38.15
CA ALA A 650 -8.86 -28.92 37.72
C ALA A 650 -9.21 -28.63 36.25
N GLU A 651 -8.92 -27.42 35.77
CA GLU A 651 -9.25 -27.00 34.40
C GLU A 651 -8.25 -25.95 33.88
N VAL A 652 -7.88 -26.05 32.59
CA VAL A 652 -7.19 -24.99 31.83
C VAL A 652 -8.19 -24.45 30.81
N CYS A 653 -8.60 -23.19 30.96
CA CYS A 653 -9.73 -22.60 30.23
C CYS A 653 -9.33 -21.75 29.01
N VAL A 654 -8.04 -21.69 28.68
CA VAL A 654 -7.49 -20.83 27.61
C VAL A 654 -6.48 -21.57 26.75
N LYS A 655 -6.28 -21.07 25.52
CA LYS A 655 -5.25 -21.55 24.59
C LYS A 655 -4.09 -20.56 24.45
N LEU A 656 -2.94 -21.07 24.01
CA LEU A 656 -1.81 -20.23 23.61
C LEU A 656 -2.25 -19.26 22.49
N ASN A 657 -1.79 -18.01 22.56
CA ASN A 657 -2.14 -16.89 21.66
C ASN A 657 -3.61 -16.45 21.70
N GLU A 658 -4.44 -17.00 22.59
CA GLU A 658 -5.81 -16.53 22.77
C GLU A 658 -5.82 -15.11 23.35
N THR A 659 -6.65 -14.24 22.79
CA THR A 659 -6.87 -12.91 23.36
C THR A 659 -7.90 -13.01 24.48
N VAL A 660 -7.49 -12.60 25.69
CA VAL A 660 -8.31 -12.64 26.89
C VAL A 660 -8.67 -11.23 27.34
N ARG A 661 -9.82 -11.09 28.00
CA ARG A 661 -10.23 -9.84 28.65
C ARG A 661 -10.08 -9.91 30.16
N GLU A 662 -10.00 -8.76 30.81
CA GLU A 662 -9.97 -8.63 32.27
C GLU A 662 -11.08 -9.49 32.91
N LYS A 663 -10.70 -10.25 33.94
CA LYS A 663 -11.50 -11.24 34.69
C LYS A 663 -11.87 -12.52 33.94
N GLN A 664 -11.48 -12.70 32.68
CA GLN A 664 -11.67 -13.97 31.97
C GLN A 664 -10.97 -15.11 32.72
N LEU A 665 -11.66 -16.23 32.91
CA LEU A 665 -11.16 -17.42 33.58
C LEU A 665 -10.04 -18.05 32.75
N LEU A 666 -8.88 -18.23 33.39
CA LEU A 666 -7.68 -18.85 32.80
C LEU A 666 -7.49 -20.28 33.32
N PHE A 667 -7.65 -20.49 34.63
CA PHE A 667 -7.51 -21.79 35.28
C PHE A 667 -8.56 -21.97 36.38
N VAL A 668 -8.90 -23.22 36.68
CA VAL A 668 -9.60 -23.61 37.91
C VAL A 668 -8.64 -24.45 38.75
N ILE A 669 -8.42 -24.06 40.00
CA ILE A 669 -7.56 -24.77 40.96
C ILE A 669 -8.32 -25.18 42.22
N GLU A 670 -8.08 -26.41 42.68
CA GLU A 670 -8.62 -26.98 43.92
C GLU A 670 -7.54 -27.02 44.98
N LYS A 671 -7.86 -26.68 46.24
CA LYS A 671 -6.87 -26.79 47.34
C LYS A 671 -6.42 -28.24 47.52
N VAL A 672 -5.12 -28.42 47.69
CA VAL A 672 -4.47 -29.71 48.01
C VAL A 672 -4.08 -29.73 49.48
#